data_AF-A0AAI9X267-F1
#
_entry.id   AF-A0AAI9X267-F1
#
_cell.length_a   1.000
_cell.length_b   1.000
_cell.length_c   1.000
_cell.angle_alpha   90.00
_cell.angle_beta   90.00
_cell.angle_gamma   90.00
#
_symmetry.space_group_name_H-M   'P 1'
#
loop_
_entity.id
_entity.type
_entity.pdbx_description
1 polymer ?
#
loop_
_entity_poly.entity_id
_entity_poly.type
_entity_poly.pdbx_seq_one_letter_code
_entity_poly.pdbx_strand_id
1 'polypeptide(L)'
;MPEFPSARTVQRRLQESVDDANQKILEKLPSTAKLSIALDCWTSPFQQAFMAITGYFIDQDWNYREILLGFEPLHGTHSGVNLSNVLLERLQHCKIEGRVLAITTDNASNNKTLMKKIQESLSAFESHDQFPIIRIPCLAHVIQLSLKKLLGEMKANPNNESHEREWSEAKSKALRANRRRKEISDTLDRVRDLAIYINGSPQRREVFLSLQTKPPKLVPIQDVRTRWNSAYLMLRRIKKLQPVIDKYCTEYNLRDYELDREEWRQIEYLLYITLPFYEFTTALCQTKDATVHGVFAIYNRLFDHLDTSISQLQRKEIGWKRSVLAGLQAAKEKLKDYYGKTTGDHGNLYAMGTILAPQYKLQFFTQQKGSDNDYKWRDKYHQYLKDYLEPYKQRFSDHQSPISQPQAARVSRLHRILTQPRSEKSTSIPSYQDELERFLQRQPINVEPLLFWKDNQHEFPVLASAARDILSIPATGAGVERLFNSARDICHYRRGSLKATTIQDLMMHMCTSRFDIEEGQLRLAREFLSTEEIDLIEEEKDIPQDDPIALISDDEEGDSGSTQKQVTLEKVSQLSLGKRRRSTVSSASDSEEENMDAQGRISDGEDGDDNDFPLPPIAHGEGNTQRRTSGSMSKRSRRDEELFEYYDPR
;
A
#
# COMPACT_ATOMS: atom_id res chain seq x y z
N MET A 1 -49.38 -12.50 -8.70
CA MET A 1 -47.90 -12.47 -8.76
C MET A 1 -47.40 -11.90 -7.43
N PRO A 2 -46.15 -12.19 -7.00
CA PRO A 2 -45.54 -11.42 -5.92
C PRO A 2 -45.43 -9.95 -6.33
N GLU A 3 -45.79 -9.03 -5.44
CA GLU A 3 -45.62 -7.59 -5.69
C GLU A 3 -44.15 -7.21 -5.46
N PHE A 4 -43.44 -6.89 -6.54
CA PHE A 4 -42.08 -6.38 -6.44
C PHE A 4 -42.10 -4.92 -5.95
N PRO A 5 -41.33 -4.56 -4.89
CA PRO A 5 -41.29 -3.19 -4.39
C PRO A 5 -40.69 -2.23 -5.42
N SER A 6 -41.18 -0.98 -5.45
CA SER A 6 -40.66 0.03 -6.37
C SER A 6 -39.16 0.30 -6.14
N ALA A 7 -38.44 0.74 -7.17
CA ALA A 7 -37.01 1.06 -7.05
C ALA A 7 -36.71 2.08 -5.92
N ARG A 8 -37.59 3.07 -5.70
CA ARG A 8 -37.49 4.02 -4.57
C ARG A 8 -37.69 3.34 -3.22
N THR A 9 -38.60 2.37 -3.15
CA THR A 9 -38.86 1.57 -1.94
C THR A 9 -37.67 0.67 -1.61
N VAL A 10 -37.01 0.10 -2.62
CA VAL A 10 -35.77 -0.67 -2.48
C VAL A 10 -34.64 0.26 -2.00
N GLN A 11 -34.43 1.40 -2.67
CA GLN A 11 -33.37 2.36 -2.32
C GLN A 11 -33.50 2.87 -0.88
N ARG A 12 -34.71 3.25 -0.43
CA ARG A 12 -34.93 3.65 0.97
C ARG A 12 -34.59 2.54 1.97
N ARG A 13 -35.04 1.30 1.71
CA ARG A 13 -34.72 0.14 2.57
C ARG A 13 -33.23 -0.19 2.58
N LEU A 14 -32.54 0.05 1.45
CA LEU A 14 -31.10 -0.14 1.31
C LEU A 14 -30.34 0.83 2.23
N GLN A 15 -30.69 2.10 2.19
CA GLN A 15 -30.13 3.14 3.06
C GLN A 15 -30.43 2.86 4.54
N GLU A 16 -31.68 2.57 4.88
CA GLU A 16 -32.09 2.23 6.26
C GLU A 16 -31.32 1.01 6.81
N SER A 17 -31.04 0.01 5.97
CA SER A 17 -30.22 -1.15 6.33
C SER A 17 -28.73 -0.84 6.44
N VAL A 18 -28.21 0.13 5.70
CA VAL A 18 -26.82 0.60 5.78
C VAL A 18 -26.59 1.37 7.06
N ASP A 19 -27.47 2.31 7.40
CA ASP A 19 -27.32 3.18 8.56
C ASP A 19 -27.46 2.40 9.87
N ASP A 20 -28.42 1.47 9.94
CA ASP A 20 -28.58 0.52 11.06
C ASP A 20 -27.34 -0.39 11.24
N ALA A 21 -26.79 -0.94 10.16
CA ALA A 21 -25.58 -1.77 10.22
C ALA A 21 -24.34 -0.96 10.63
N ASN A 22 -24.16 0.23 10.06
CA ASN A 22 -23.04 1.11 10.44
C ASN A 22 -23.16 1.60 11.89
N GLN A 23 -24.37 1.93 12.37
CA GLN A 23 -24.58 2.27 13.77
C GLN A 23 -24.22 1.11 14.70
N LYS A 24 -24.67 -0.12 14.40
CA LYS A 24 -24.34 -1.33 15.20
C LYS A 24 -22.85 -1.67 15.24
N ILE A 25 -22.07 -1.28 14.23
CA ILE A 25 -20.61 -1.41 14.26
C ILE A 25 -20.00 -0.26 15.07
N LEU A 26 -20.44 0.98 14.88
CA LEU A 26 -19.97 2.14 15.65
C LEU A 26 -20.30 2.05 17.15
N GLU A 27 -21.38 1.38 17.54
CA GLU A 27 -21.71 1.08 18.95
C GLU A 27 -20.68 0.16 19.63
N LYS A 28 -19.83 -0.55 18.86
CA LYS A 28 -18.71 -1.35 19.39
C LYS A 28 -17.46 -0.51 19.72
N LEU A 29 -17.38 0.74 19.24
CA LEU A 29 -16.26 1.66 19.52
C LEU A 29 -16.35 2.14 20.99
N PRO A 30 -15.43 1.72 21.88
CA PRO A 30 -15.52 2.02 23.32
C PRO A 30 -15.58 3.52 23.57
N SER A 31 -16.42 3.99 24.50
CA SER A 31 -16.77 5.42 24.62
C SER A 31 -15.58 6.37 24.81
N THR A 32 -14.50 5.91 25.45
CA THR A 32 -13.26 6.67 25.70
C THR A 32 -12.23 6.61 24.58
N ALA A 33 -12.38 5.69 23.62
CA ALA A 33 -11.43 5.45 22.54
C ALA A 33 -11.61 6.41 21.37
N LYS A 34 -10.60 6.50 20.51
CA LYS A 34 -10.65 7.19 19.22
C LYS A 34 -10.72 6.21 18.05
N LEU A 35 -11.01 6.73 16.86
CA LEU A 35 -10.87 6.01 15.60
C LEU A 35 -9.81 6.65 14.70
N SER A 36 -9.23 5.84 13.83
CA SER A 36 -8.43 6.29 12.70
C SER A 36 -9.27 6.21 11.42
N ILE A 37 -8.93 7.01 10.42
CA ILE A 37 -9.59 7.01 9.10
C ILE A 37 -8.55 6.65 8.04
N ALA A 38 -8.97 5.99 6.97
CA ALA A 38 -8.30 6.08 5.68
C ALA A 38 -9.28 6.63 4.63
N LEU A 39 -8.78 7.50 3.75
CA LEU A 39 -9.51 8.01 2.60
C LEU A 39 -8.68 7.88 1.33
N ASP A 40 -9.37 7.67 0.22
CA ASP A 40 -8.81 7.68 -1.13
C ASP A 40 -9.89 8.13 -2.13
N CYS A 41 -9.49 8.55 -3.33
CA CYS A 41 -10.36 9.10 -4.36
C CYS A 41 -10.31 8.27 -5.64
N TRP A 42 -11.49 7.86 -6.15
CA TRP A 42 -11.61 7.00 -7.33
C TRP A 42 -12.54 7.60 -8.38
N THR A 43 -12.12 7.52 -9.64
CA THR A 43 -12.95 7.84 -10.79
C THR A 43 -13.43 6.54 -11.45
N SER A 44 -14.74 6.36 -11.53
CA SER A 44 -15.36 5.21 -12.17
C SER A 44 -15.14 5.19 -13.70
N PRO A 45 -15.36 4.04 -14.38
CA PRO A 45 -15.37 3.97 -15.84
C PRO A 45 -16.35 4.94 -16.53
N PHE A 46 -17.35 5.44 -15.79
CA PHE A 46 -18.33 6.42 -16.27
C PHE A 46 -17.96 7.88 -15.94
N GLN A 47 -16.69 8.14 -15.60
CA GLN A 47 -16.15 9.46 -15.24
C GLN A 47 -16.82 10.11 -14.00
N GLN A 48 -17.56 9.34 -13.21
CA GLN A 48 -18.08 9.76 -11.90
C GLN A 48 -16.99 9.56 -10.85
N ALA A 49 -16.62 10.61 -10.12
CA ALA A 49 -15.64 10.56 -9.05
C ALA A 49 -16.30 10.34 -7.68
N PHE A 50 -15.59 9.66 -6.79
CA PHE A 50 -16.01 9.32 -5.43
C PHE A 50 -14.84 9.43 -4.45
N MET A 51 -15.11 9.82 -3.21
CA MET A 51 -14.20 9.67 -2.07
C MET A 51 -14.77 8.61 -1.14
N ALA A 52 -14.00 7.54 -0.93
CA ALA A 52 -14.38 6.49 0.00
C ALA A 52 -13.66 6.70 1.34
N ILE A 53 -14.42 6.61 2.43
CA ILE A 53 -14.01 6.98 3.79
C ILE A 53 -14.16 5.72 4.66
N THR A 54 -13.05 5.10 5.04
CA THR A 54 -13.05 3.90 5.89
C THR A 54 -12.56 4.25 7.28
N GLY A 55 -13.35 3.91 8.31
CA GLY A 55 -12.99 4.03 9.72
C GLY A 55 -12.32 2.76 10.25
N TYR A 56 -11.41 2.94 11.19
CA TYR A 56 -10.63 1.88 11.82
C TYR A 56 -10.57 2.11 13.33
N PHE A 57 -10.88 1.09 14.12
CA PHE A 57 -10.81 1.14 15.58
C PHE A 57 -10.60 -0.26 16.15
N ILE A 58 -10.35 -0.34 17.46
CA ILE A 58 -10.26 -1.60 18.19
C ILE A 58 -11.36 -1.62 19.25
N ASP A 59 -12.14 -2.70 19.29
CA ASP A 59 -13.31 -2.79 20.16
C ASP A 59 -12.98 -3.17 21.62
N GLN A 60 -14.02 -3.38 22.44
CA GLN A 60 -13.87 -3.76 23.85
C GLN A 60 -13.16 -5.11 24.02
N ASP A 61 -13.44 -6.05 23.10
CA ASP A 61 -12.88 -7.40 23.04
C ASP A 61 -11.52 -7.47 22.33
N TRP A 62 -10.92 -6.33 22.00
CA TRP A 62 -9.64 -6.18 21.27
C TRP A 62 -9.63 -6.69 19.83
N ASN A 63 -10.80 -6.80 19.18
CA ASN A 63 -10.83 -7.07 17.75
C ASN A 63 -10.56 -5.78 16.97
N TYR A 64 -9.70 -5.87 15.94
CA TYR A 64 -9.56 -4.81 14.94
C TYR A 64 -10.85 -4.70 14.11
N ARG A 65 -11.38 -3.49 13.93
CA ARG A 65 -12.62 -3.21 13.21
C ARG A 65 -12.35 -2.23 12.09
N GLU A 66 -12.76 -2.62 10.88
CA GLU A 66 -12.76 -1.84 9.65
C GLU A 66 -14.24 -1.58 9.28
N ILE A 67 -14.60 -0.34 8.93
CA ILE A 67 -15.98 0.05 8.59
C ILE A 67 -15.99 1.07 7.45
N LEU A 68 -16.78 0.84 6.41
CA LEU A 68 -17.01 1.85 5.38
C LEU A 68 -17.99 2.91 5.92
N LEU A 69 -17.46 4.08 6.29
CA LEU A 69 -18.24 5.18 6.84
C LEU A 69 -19.02 5.91 5.76
N GLY A 70 -18.45 6.09 4.56
CA GLY A 70 -19.07 6.75 3.41
C GLY A 70 -18.39 6.42 2.07
N PHE A 71 -19.14 6.56 0.98
CA PHE A 71 -18.69 6.37 -0.41
C PHE A 71 -19.21 7.54 -1.24
N GLU A 72 -18.69 8.73 -0.93
CA GLU A 72 -19.36 9.99 -1.24
C GLU A 72 -19.04 10.46 -2.67
N PRO A 73 -20.05 10.84 -3.48
CA PRO A 73 -19.82 11.33 -4.84
C PRO A 73 -19.14 12.69 -4.81
N LEU A 74 -18.05 12.84 -5.57
CA LEU A 74 -17.33 14.11 -5.68
C LEU A 74 -17.89 14.97 -6.82
N HIS A 75 -18.00 16.28 -6.55
CA HIS A 75 -18.53 17.26 -7.49
C HIS A 75 -17.58 18.46 -7.56
N GLY A 76 -17.32 18.98 -8.78
CA GLY A 76 -16.35 20.05 -8.99
C GLY A 76 -14.89 19.58 -8.92
N THR A 77 -13.97 20.45 -8.52
CA THR A 77 -12.53 20.14 -8.48
C THR A 77 -12.16 19.33 -7.24
N HIS A 78 -11.23 18.37 -7.37
CA HIS A 78 -10.73 17.56 -6.25
C HIS A 78 -9.70 18.32 -5.38
N SER A 79 -9.98 19.60 -5.11
CA SER A 79 -9.19 20.44 -4.21
C SER A 79 -9.31 19.94 -2.77
N GLY A 80 -8.26 20.13 -1.96
CA GLY A 80 -8.29 19.69 -0.56
C GLY A 80 -9.38 20.36 0.27
N VAL A 81 -9.84 21.55 -0.12
CA VAL A 81 -10.99 22.25 0.50
C VAL A 81 -12.30 21.50 0.20
N ASN A 82 -12.50 21.04 -1.04
CA ASN A 82 -13.69 20.27 -1.39
C ASN A 82 -13.70 18.90 -0.68
N LEU A 83 -12.58 18.19 -0.69
CA LEU A 83 -12.42 16.90 -0.03
C LEU A 83 -12.59 17.01 1.51
N SER A 84 -12.10 18.08 2.14
CA SER A 84 -12.32 18.31 3.58
C SER A 84 -13.77 18.60 3.93
N ASN A 85 -14.51 19.35 3.09
CA ASN A 85 -15.94 19.59 3.30
C ASN A 85 -16.75 18.28 3.31
N VAL A 86 -16.56 17.44 2.28
CA VAL A 86 -17.27 16.14 2.16
C VAL A 86 -16.94 15.21 3.32
N LEU A 87 -15.67 15.18 3.78
CA LEU A 87 -15.30 14.38 4.95
C LEU A 87 -15.91 14.94 6.25
N LEU A 88 -15.88 16.25 6.47
CA LEU A 88 -16.48 16.88 7.66
C LEU A 88 -18.00 16.63 7.73
N GLU A 89 -18.71 16.77 6.61
CA GLU A 89 -20.15 16.46 6.52
C GLU A 89 -20.43 15.00 6.89
N ARG A 90 -19.63 14.05 6.37
CA ARG A 90 -19.83 12.62 6.70
C ARG A 90 -19.47 12.29 8.15
N LEU A 91 -18.47 12.94 8.74
CA LEU A 91 -18.12 12.77 10.16
C LEU A 91 -19.21 13.30 11.09
N GLN A 92 -19.76 14.48 10.80
CA GLN A 92 -20.90 15.06 11.54
C GLN A 92 -22.16 14.21 11.42
N HIS A 93 -22.45 13.68 10.22
CA HIS A 93 -23.56 12.74 10.00
C HIS A 93 -23.40 11.47 10.86
N CYS A 94 -22.18 10.95 10.97
CA CYS A 94 -21.85 9.79 11.80
C CYS A 94 -21.64 10.13 13.30
N LYS A 95 -21.62 11.40 13.68
CA LYS A 95 -21.39 11.92 15.06
C LYS A 95 -20.07 11.45 15.69
N ILE A 96 -19.00 11.48 14.89
CA ILE A 96 -17.66 10.99 15.26
C ILE A 96 -16.56 12.03 15.02
N GLU A 97 -16.90 13.27 14.65
CA GLU A 97 -15.98 14.36 14.35
C GLU A 97 -14.99 14.66 15.48
N GLY A 98 -15.44 14.64 16.74
CA GLY A 98 -14.57 14.79 17.91
C GLY A 98 -13.80 13.52 18.31
N ARG A 99 -13.99 12.39 17.61
CA ARG A 99 -13.42 11.07 17.95
C ARG A 99 -12.27 10.62 17.04
N VAL A 100 -11.91 11.42 16.04
CA VAL A 100 -10.83 11.08 15.10
C VAL A 100 -9.46 11.31 15.74
N LEU A 101 -8.53 10.37 15.58
CA LEU A 101 -7.12 10.47 15.97
C LEU A 101 -6.22 10.82 14.78
N ALA A 102 -6.41 10.11 13.68
CA ALA A 102 -5.49 10.13 12.54
C ALA A 102 -6.24 9.92 11.22
N ILE A 103 -5.72 10.52 10.14
CA ILE A 103 -6.27 10.35 8.79
C ILE A 103 -5.15 9.87 7.86
N THR A 104 -5.32 8.65 7.37
CA THR A 104 -4.45 7.99 6.39
C THR A 104 -4.87 8.39 4.98
N THR A 105 -3.89 8.82 4.19
CA THR A 105 -4.11 9.41 2.87
C THR A 105 -3.04 8.94 1.88
N ASP A 106 -3.34 9.01 0.58
CA ASP A 106 -2.30 8.97 -0.44
C ASP A 106 -1.37 10.21 -0.34
N ASN A 107 -0.31 10.26 -1.16
CA ASN A 107 0.71 11.31 -1.09
C ASN A 107 0.54 12.47 -2.09
N ALA A 108 -0.66 12.66 -2.64
CA ALA A 108 -1.05 13.85 -3.38
C ALA A 108 -0.97 15.14 -2.54
N SER A 109 -0.75 16.28 -3.22
CA SER A 109 -0.52 17.59 -2.60
C SER A 109 -1.77 18.19 -1.95
N ASN A 110 -2.94 17.97 -2.55
CA ASN A 110 -4.25 18.40 -2.05
C ASN A 110 -4.56 17.88 -0.62
N ASN A 111 -4.02 16.73 -0.23
CA ASN A 111 -4.19 16.16 1.11
C ASN A 111 -3.57 17.04 2.20
N LYS A 112 -2.53 17.84 1.91
CA LYS A 112 -2.02 18.84 2.87
C LYS A 112 -3.09 19.91 3.17
N THR A 113 -3.76 20.40 2.13
CA THR A 113 -4.83 21.40 2.24
C THR A 113 -6.07 20.84 2.92
N LEU A 114 -6.43 19.58 2.66
CA LEU A 114 -7.49 18.85 3.36
C LEU A 114 -7.22 18.80 4.87
N MET A 115 -6.02 18.37 5.27
CA MET A 115 -5.69 18.23 6.69
C MET A 115 -5.67 19.57 7.41
N LYS A 116 -5.12 20.62 6.77
CA LYS A 116 -5.17 21.99 7.30
C LYS A 116 -6.62 22.46 7.51
N LYS A 117 -7.51 22.23 6.54
CA LYS A 117 -8.92 22.64 6.66
C LYS A 117 -9.69 21.85 7.71
N ILE A 118 -9.48 20.54 7.83
CA ILE A 118 -10.08 19.72 8.88
C ILE A 118 -9.64 20.20 10.26
N GLN A 119 -8.34 20.47 10.46
CA GLN A 119 -7.83 20.96 11.74
C GLN A 119 -8.35 22.38 12.05
N GLU A 120 -8.41 23.28 11.07
CA GLU A 120 -9.03 24.61 11.24
C GLU A 120 -10.51 24.50 11.66
N SER A 121 -11.28 23.61 11.04
CA SER A 121 -12.70 23.42 11.37
C SER A 121 -12.92 22.76 12.73
N LEU A 122 -12.12 21.76 13.12
CA LEU A 122 -12.32 21.03 14.37
C LEU A 122 -11.80 21.77 15.60
N SER A 123 -10.74 22.57 15.45
CA SER A 123 -10.26 23.48 16.52
C SER A 123 -11.29 24.56 16.90
N ALA A 124 -12.32 24.80 16.08
CA ALA A 124 -13.43 25.70 16.41
C ALA A 124 -14.52 25.03 17.28
N PHE A 125 -14.49 23.71 17.47
CA PHE A 125 -15.39 22.98 18.36
C PHE A 125 -14.71 22.76 19.72
N GLU A 126 -14.76 23.79 20.57
CA GLU A 126 -14.14 23.83 21.90
C GLU A 126 -14.46 22.58 22.73
N SER A 127 -13.46 21.72 22.89
CA SER A 127 -13.54 20.49 23.68
C SER A 127 -12.14 20.20 24.25
N HIS A 128 -12.04 20.07 25.57
CA HIS A 128 -10.78 20.13 26.34
C HIS A 128 -9.79 18.95 26.13
N ASP A 129 -10.00 18.12 25.11
CA ASP A 129 -9.34 16.80 24.96
C ASP A 129 -8.91 16.49 23.51
N GLN A 130 -8.85 17.51 22.66
CA GLN A 130 -8.39 17.40 21.27
C GLN A 130 -6.86 17.35 21.18
N PHE A 131 -6.31 16.14 21.22
CA PHE A 131 -5.09 15.83 20.44
C PHE A 131 -5.32 16.26 18.98
N PRO A 132 -4.35 16.93 18.31
CA PRO A 132 -4.48 17.32 16.91
C PRO A 132 -4.58 16.08 16.00
N ILE A 133 -5.32 16.19 14.90
CA ILE A 133 -5.46 15.07 13.96
C ILE A 133 -4.22 14.95 13.11
N ILE A 134 -3.55 13.81 13.19
CA ILE A 134 -2.28 13.58 12.53
C ILE A 134 -2.50 12.94 11.15
N ARG A 135 -1.86 13.51 10.12
CA ARG A 135 -1.86 12.93 8.77
C ARG A 135 -0.90 11.74 8.71
N ILE A 136 -1.40 10.58 8.34
CA ILE A 136 -0.62 9.37 8.10
C ILE A 136 -0.42 9.20 6.57
N PRO A 137 0.82 9.18 6.06
CA PRO A 137 1.08 8.87 4.65
C PRO A 137 0.96 7.35 4.41
N CYS A 138 0.10 6.92 3.48
CA CYS A 138 -0.06 5.51 3.12
C CYS A 138 1.28 4.87 2.70
N LEU A 139 1.72 3.83 3.42
CA LEU A 139 3.00 3.15 3.19
C LEU A 139 3.02 2.38 1.87
N ALA A 140 1.91 1.76 1.46
CA ALA A 140 1.85 1.07 0.17
C ALA A 140 2.03 2.05 -1.01
N HIS A 141 1.46 3.26 -0.91
CA HIS A 141 1.73 4.36 -1.84
C HIS A 141 3.21 4.80 -1.82
N VAL A 142 3.88 4.83 -0.66
CA VAL A 142 5.32 5.14 -0.57
C VAL A 142 6.17 4.07 -1.27
N ILE A 143 5.92 2.79 -0.99
CA ILE A 143 6.61 1.65 -1.62
C ILE A 143 6.44 1.71 -3.14
N GLN A 144 5.22 2.00 -3.62
CA GLN A 144 4.95 2.20 -5.04
C GLN A 144 5.67 3.43 -5.63
N LEU A 145 5.79 4.54 -4.91
CA LEU A 145 6.52 5.71 -5.40
C LEU A 145 8.02 5.44 -5.56
N SER A 146 8.62 4.63 -4.67
CA SER A 146 9.99 4.13 -4.84
C SER A 146 10.10 3.15 -6.02
N LEU A 147 9.18 2.21 -6.20
CA LEU A 147 9.17 1.28 -7.34
C LEU A 147 8.98 2.00 -8.68
N LYS A 148 8.08 3.00 -8.75
CA LYS A 148 7.86 3.86 -9.92
C LYS A 148 9.07 4.73 -10.24
N LYS A 149 9.90 5.07 -9.25
CA LYS A 149 11.20 5.72 -9.45
C LYS A 149 12.25 4.72 -9.97
N LEU A 150 12.32 3.52 -9.40
CA LEU A 150 13.17 2.43 -9.87
C LEU A 150 12.96 2.12 -11.36
N LEU A 151 11.70 1.89 -11.75
CA LEU A 151 11.29 1.68 -13.14
C LEU A 151 11.39 2.97 -13.99
N GLY A 152 11.39 4.15 -13.36
CA GLY A 152 11.51 5.44 -14.03
C GLY A 152 12.90 5.68 -14.62
N GLU A 153 13.94 5.56 -13.81
CA GLU A 153 15.32 5.80 -14.25
C GLU A 153 15.79 4.74 -15.28
N MET A 154 15.30 3.50 -15.15
CA MET A 154 15.51 2.43 -16.15
C MET A 154 14.68 2.59 -17.43
N LYS A 155 13.87 3.66 -17.56
CA LYS A 155 12.94 3.90 -18.68
C LYS A 155 11.97 2.73 -18.92
N ALA A 156 11.65 2.04 -17.84
CA ALA A 156 10.96 0.77 -17.75
C ALA A 156 9.49 0.90 -17.30
N ASN A 157 8.99 2.11 -17.00
CA ASN A 157 7.60 2.32 -16.58
C ASN A 157 6.59 1.98 -17.70
N PRO A 158 5.44 1.33 -17.37
CA PRO A 158 4.38 1.08 -18.34
C PRO A 158 3.69 2.37 -18.83
N ASN A 159 3.34 2.36 -20.12
CA ASN A 159 2.75 3.48 -20.84
C ASN A 159 1.21 3.37 -21.00
N ASN A 160 0.55 2.45 -20.28
CA ASN A 160 -0.89 2.17 -20.34
C ASN A 160 -1.56 2.29 -18.98
N GLU A 161 -2.82 2.75 -18.99
CA GLU A 161 -3.63 3.01 -17.80
C GLU A 161 -4.73 1.94 -17.61
N SER A 162 -4.89 1.06 -18.60
CA SER A 162 -5.74 -0.14 -18.60
C SER A 162 -5.00 -1.35 -19.20
N HIS A 163 -5.62 -2.53 -19.15
CA HIS A 163 -5.15 -3.76 -19.82
C HIS A 163 -5.52 -3.83 -21.31
N GLU A 164 -6.38 -2.91 -21.79
CA GLU A 164 -6.90 -2.93 -23.16
C GLU A 164 -6.02 -2.08 -24.08
N ARG A 165 -5.37 -2.73 -25.04
CA ARG A 165 -4.62 -2.08 -26.12
C ARG A 165 -4.89 -2.75 -27.46
N GLU A 166 -5.27 -1.94 -28.45
CA GLU A 166 -5.37 -2.38 -29.83
C GLU A 166 -3.97 -2.71 -30.40
N TRP A 167 -3.89 -3.81 -31.13
CA TRP A 167 -2.67 -4.22 -31.82
C TRP A 167 -2.50 -3.46 -33.15
N SER A 168 -1.28 -3.07 -33.49
CA SER A 168 -0.98 -2.33 -34.73
C SER A 168 0.34 -2.76 -35.37
N GLU A 169 0.32 -3.03 -36.67
CA GLU A 169 1.51 -3.34 -37.46
C GLU A 169 2.60 -2.25 -37.38
N ALA A 170 2.20 -0.97 -37.27
CA ALA A 170 3.15 0.14 -37.23
C ALA A 170 4.04 0.06 -35.99
N LYS A 171 3.46 -0.31 -34.83
CA LYS A 171 4.20 -0.54 -33.58
C LYS A 171 5.14 -1.76 -33.72
N SER A 172 4.64 -2.85 -34.31
CA SER A 172 5.45 -4.05 -34.58
C SER A 172 6.63 -3.79 -35.54
N LYS A 173 6.47 -2.87 -36.52
CA LYS A 173 7.53 -2.45 -37.43
C LYS A 173 8.57 -1.55 -36.74
N ALA A 174 8.16 -0.66 -35.83
CA ALA A 174 9.08 0.16 -35.05
C ALA A 174 9.98 -0.67 -34.12
N LEU A 175 9.42 -1.70 -33.46
CA LEU A 175 10.16 -2.56 -32.53
C LEU A 175 11.38 -3.25 -33.19
N ARG A 176 11.26 -3.63 -34.47
CA ARG A 176 12.33 -4.27 -35.25
C ARG A 176 13.58 -3.39 -35.43
N ALA A 177 13.46 -2.07 -35.30
CA ALA A 177 14.59 -1.15 -35.41
C ALA A 177 15.43 -1.06 -34.12
N ASN A 178 14.83 -1.29 -32.94
CA ASN A 178 15.51 -1.17 -31.64
C ASN A 178 16.36 -2.39 -31.24
N ARG A 179 16.34 -3.49 -32.03
CA ARG A 179 17.04 -4.78 -31.86
C ARG A 179 18.56 -4.77 -31.50
N ARG A 180 19.18 -3.60 -31.32
CA ARG A 180 20.62 -3.41 -31.04
C ARG A 180 20.93 -2.96 -29.61
N ARG A 181 19.94 -2.57 -28.81
CA ARG A 181 20.11 -2.29 -27.38
C ARG A 181 19.57 -3.47 -26.59
N LYS A 182 20.31 -3.88 -25.56
CA LYS A 182 19.92 -4.90 -24.57
C LYS A 182 19.69 -4.24 -23.21
N GLU A 183 19.05 -3.07 -23.20
CA GLU A 183 18.68 -2.40 -21.97
C GLU A 183 17.36 -2.98 -21.44
N ILE A 184 17.14 -2.88 -20.13
CA ILE A 184 15.97 -3.46 -19.46
C ILE A 184 14.64 -2.92 -20.01
N SER A 185 14.62 -1.67 -20.49
CA SER A 185 13.47 -1.09 -21.19
C SER A 185 13.10 -1.87 -22.46
N ASP A 186 14.10 -2.30 -23.24
CA ASP A 186 13.87 -3.02 -24.51
C ASP A 186 13.30 -4.42 -24.21
N THR A 187 13.89 -5.13 -23.24
CA THR A 187 13.40 -6.45 -22.76
C THR A 187 11.95 -6.38 -22.27
N LEU A 188 11.61 -5.38 -21.45
CA LEU A 188 10.26 -5.20 -20.92
C LEU A 188 9.24 -4.85 -22.02
N ASP A 189 9.61 -4.03 -23.00
CA ASP A 189 8.72 -3.72 -24.13
C ASP A 189 8.51 -4.93 -25.06
N ARG A 190 9.50 -5.84 -25.19
CA ARG A 190 9.29 -7.14 -25.86
C ARG A 190 8.31 -8.04 -25.09
N VAL A 191 8.43 -8.13 -23.76
CA VAL A 191 7.47 -8.86 -22.90
C VAL A 191 6.06 -8.30 -23.05
N ARG A 192 5.90 -6.97 -22.99
CA ARG A 192 4.61 -6.28 -23.18
C ARG A 192 4.01 -6.56 -24.55
N ASP A 193 4.78 -6.40 -25.63
CA ASP A 193 4.25 -6.56 -26.99
C ASP A 193 3.98 -8.02 -27.36
N LEU A 194 4.64 -9.00 -26.71
CA LEU A 194 4.25 -10.41 -26.79
C LEU A 194 2.87 -10.64 -26.15
N ALA A 195 2.59 -10.00 -25.01
CA ALA A 195 1.26 -10.05 -24.39
C ALA A 195 0.17 -9.40 -25.26
N ILE A 196 0.44 -8.24 -25.89
CA ILE A 196 -0.48 -7.64 -26.88
C ILE A 196 -0.67 -8.60 -28.07
N TYR A 197 0.41 -9.22 -28.55
CA TYR A 197 0.33 -10.13 -29.70
C TYR A 197 -0.52 -11.37 -29.41
N ILE A 198 -0.34 -12.04 -28.27
CA ILE A 198 -1.10 -13.26 -27.94
C ILE A 198 -2.56 -12.92 -27.61
N ASN A 199 -2.82 -11.92 -26.76
CA ASN A 199 -4.18 -11.58 -26.35
C ASN A 199 -4.98 -10.86 -27.45
N GLY A 200 -4.30 -10.21 -28.40
CA GLY A 200 -4.91 -9.46 -29.49
C GLY A 200 -5.61 -10.29 -30.58
N SER A 201 -5.74 -11.61 -30.48
CA SER A 201 -6.86 -12.30 -31.14
C SER A 201 -7.28 -13.59 -30.40
N PRO A 202 -8.57 -13.97 -30.44
CA PRO A 202 -9.05 -15.20 -29.80
C PRO A 202 -8.31 -16.46 -30.27
N GLN A 203 -7.96 -16.54 -31.56
CA GLN A 203 -7.27 -17.69 -32.14
C GLN A 203 -5.83 -17.80 -31.64
N ARG A 204 -5.11 -16.67 -31.51
CA ARG A 204 -3.75 -16.66 -30.92
C ARG A 204 -3.79 -17.07 -29.45
N ARG A 205 -4.79 -16.59 -28.70
CA ARG A 205 -5.05 -16.99 -27.31
C ARG A 205 -5.37 -18.49 -27.20
N GLU A 206 -6.28 -19.01 -28.02
CA GLU A 206 -6.66 -20.43 -28.06
C GLU A 206 -5.46 -21.34 -28.38
N VAL A 207 -4.67 -21.00 -29.41
CA VAL A 207 -3.45 -21.72 -29.77
C VAL A 207 -2.44 -21.72 -28.61
N PHE A 208 -2.17 -20.56 -28.00
CA PHE A 208 -1.23 -20.47 -26.87
C PHE A 208 -1.69 -21.27 -25.64
N LEU A 209 -3.01 -21.33 -25.40
CA LEU A 209 -3.60 -22.19 -24.37
C LEU A 209 -3.55 -23.67 -24.75
N SER A 210 -3.63 -24.02 -26.04
CA SER A 210 -3.54 -25.41 -26.52
C SER A 210 -2.18 -26.06 -26.22
N LEU A 211 -1.10 -25.28 -26.25
CA LEU A 211 0.27 -25.76 -25.97
C LEU A 211 0.51 -26.19 -24.52
N GLN A 212 -0.36 -25.77 -23.59
CA GLN A 212 -0.24 -26.06 -22.16
C GLN A 212 -0.92 -27.38 -21.79
N THR A 213 -0.19 -28.25 -21.08
CA THR A 213 -0.63 -29.62 -20.75
C THR A 213 -1.32 -29.73 -19.38
N LYS A 214 -1.12 -28.78 -18.48
CA LYS A 214 -1.73 -28.73 -17.14
C LYS A 214 -2.68 -27.52 -17.04
N PRO A 215 -3.81 -27.64 -16.31
CA PRO A 215 -4.57 -26.49 -15.82
C PRO A 215 -3.91 -25.88 -14.56
N PRO A 216 -4.23 -24.63 -14.18
CA PRO A 216 -4.89 -23.61 -15.00
C PRO A 216 -4.06 -23.26 -16.24
N LYS A 217 -4.73 -22.97 -17.37
CA LYS A 217 -4.08 -22.61 -18.64
C LYS A 217 -4.02 -21.09 -18.75
N LEU A 218 -2.82 -20.56 -18.87
CA LEU A 218 -2.53 -19.14 -18.63
C LEU A 218 -2.20 -18.40 -19.92
N VAL A 219 -2.33 -17.07 -19.88
CA VAL A 219 -1.80 -16.15 -20.90
C VAL A 219 -0.78 -15.18 -20.29
N PRO A 220 0.12 -14.60 -21.10
CA PRO A 220 0.88 -13.42 -20.69
C PRO A 220 -0.07 -12.26 -20.35
N ILE A 221 0.28 -11.48 -19.33
CA ILE A 221 -0.47 -10.29 -18.90
C ILE A 221 0.34 -9.03 -19.18
N GLN A 222 -0.30 -7.86 -19.15
CA GLN A 222 0.39 -6.57 -19.22
C GLN A 222 0.60 -6.00 -17.82
N ASP A 223 1.67 -5.23 -17.63
CA ASP A 223 1.75 -4.28 -16.53
C ASP A 223 0.97 -3.00 -16.84
N VAL A 224 0.52 -2.29 -15.81
CA VAL A 224 -0.41 -1.16 -15.90
C VAL A 224 0.03 -0.05 -14.94
N ARG A 225 0.19 1.17 -15.45
CA ARG A 225 0.74 2.36 -14.76
C ARG A 225 0.02 2.74 -13.46
N THR A 226 -1.24 2.33 -13.32
CA THR A 226 -2.12 2.58 -12.17
C THR A 226 -2.23 1.39 -11.21
N ARG A 227 -1.79 0.17 -11.58
CA ARG A 227 -1.81 -1.04 -10.73
C ARG A 227 -0.40 -1.36 -10.23
N TRP A 228 -0.13 -1.16 -8.94
CA TRP A 228 1.23 -1.09 -8.40
C TRP A 228 2.05 -2.37 -8.58
N ASN A 229 1.43 -3.52 -8.26
CA ASN A 229 2.09 -4.83 -8.32
C ASN A 229 2.19 -5.42 -9.74
N SER A 230 1.61 -4.75 -10.74
CA SER A 230 1.43 -5.33 -12.08
C SER A 230 2.73 -5.62 -12.84
N ALA A 231 3.80 -4.84 -12.62
CA ALA A 231 5.12 -5.09 -13.23
C ALA A 231 5.74 -6.39 -12.73
N TYR A 232 5.71 -6.65 -11.42
CA TYR A 232 6.17 -7.91 -10.83
C TYR A 232 5.31 -9.09 -11.30
N LEU A 233 3.98 -8.94 -11.32
CA LEU A 233 3.07 -9.99 -11.78
C LEU A 233 3.26 -10.34 -13.26
N MET A 234 3.49 -9.34 -14.13
CA MET A 234 3.85 -9.56 -15.53
C MET A 234 5.14 -10.37 -15.67
N LEU A 235 6.19 -10.02 -14.91
CA LEU A 235 7.46 -10.74 -14.93
C LEU A 235 7.33 -12.17 -14.40
N ARG A 236 6.57 -12.38 -13.32
CA ARG A 236 6.32 -13.70 -12.73
C ARG A 236 5.55 -14.59 -13.70
N ARG A 237 4.51 -14.05 -14.34
CA ARG A 237 3.71 -14.74 -15.37
C ARG A 237 4.53 -15.06 -16.61
N ILE A 238 5.38 -14.15 -17.12
CA ILE A 238 6.20 -14.41 -18.31
C ILE A 238 7.29 -15.47 -18.03
N LYS A 239 7.93 -15.43 -16.85
CA LYS A 239 8.92 -16.43 -16.44
C LYS A 239 8.29 -17.81 -16.26
N LYS A 240 7.10 -17.91 -15.65
CA LYS A 240 6.33 -19.17 -15.58
C LYS A 240 5.96 -19.73 -16.96
N LEU A 241 5.65 -18.84 -17.92
CA LEU A 241 5.28 -19.22 -19.28
C LEU A 241 6.47 -19.48 -20.22
N GLN A 242 7.72 -19.34 -19.77
CA GLN A 242 8.92 -19.48 -20.62
C GLN A 242 8.88 -20.73 -21.55
N PRO A 243 8.65 -21.97 -21.07
CA PRO A 243 8.65 -23.14 -21.97
C PRO A 243 7.52 -23.15 -23.00
N VAL A 244 6.41 -22.45 -22.71
CA VAL A 244 5.27 -22.30 -23.61
C VAL A 244 5.56 -21.23 -24.67
N ILE A 245 6.22 -20.14 -24.26
CA ILE A 245 6.67 -19.05 -25.13
C ILE A 245 7.73 -19.53 -26.10
N ASP A 246 8.77 -20.22 -25.62
CA ASP A 246 9.87 -20.74 -26.45
C ASP A 246 9.32 -21.71 -27.52
N LYS A 247 8.37 -22.57 -27.13
CA LYS A 247 7.64 -23.46 -28.04
C LYS A 247 6.78 -22.69 -29.05
N TYR A 248 5.95 -21.74 -28.60
CA TYR A 248 5.09 -20.93 -29.47
C TYR A 248 5.91 -20.10 -30.47
N CYS A 249 7.02 -19.51 -30.03
CA CYS A 249 7.92 -18.76 -30.90
C CYS A 249 8.61 -19.66 -31.93
N THR A 250 8.94 -20.90 -31.56
CA THR A 250 9.48 -21.90 -32.49
C THR A 250 8.45 -22.35 -33.54
N GLU A 251 7.27 -22.81 -33.09
CA GLU A 251 6.23 -23.37 -33.97
C GLU A 251 5.65 -22.34 -34.96
N TYR A 252 5.50 -21.08 -34.53
CA TYR A 252 4.94 -20.00 -35.34
C TYR A 252 6.01 -19.05 -35.93
N ASN A 253 7.30 -19.42 -35.82
CA ASN A 253 8.46 -18.68 -36.33
C ASN A 253 8.52 -17.20 -35.88
N LEU A 254 8.10 -16.94 -34.64
CA LEU A 254 7.97 -15.59 -34.06
C LEU A 254 9.29 -15.07 -33.44
N ARG A 255 10.40 -15.17 -34.19
CA ARG A 255 11.77 -14.80 -33.75
C ARG A 255 11.98 -13.33 -33.36
N ASP A 256 10.95 -12.49 -33.47
CA ASP A 256 10.93 -11.12 -32.93
C ASP A 256 10.55 -11.07 -31.44
N TYR A 257 9.93 -12.13 -30.90
CA TYR A 257 9.48 -12.23 -29.51
C TYR A 257 10.25 -13.28 -28.67
N GLU A 258 11.13 -14.06 -29.29
CA GLU A 258 12.04 -15.00 -28.64
C GLU A 258 13.11 -14.25 -27.81
N LEU A 259 13.11 -14.44 -26.49
CA LEU A 259 14.02 -13.77 -25.55
C LEU A 259 15.30 -14.61 -25.35
N ASP A 260 16.47 -13.97 -25.40
CA ASP A 260 17.74 -14.65 -25.18
C ASP A 260 18.15 -14.75 -23.70
N ARG A 261 19.25 -15.46 -23.42
CA ARG A 261 19.71 -15.73 -22.04
C ARG A 261 19.95 -14.46 -21.22
N GLU A 262 20.39 -13.36 -21.85
CA GLU A 262 20.66 -12.11 -21.14
C GLU A 262 19.35 -11.37 -20.82
N GLU A 263 18.35 -11.48 -21.70
CA GLU A 263 17.01 -10.93 -21.48
C GLU A 263 16.26 -11.70 -20.38
N TRP A 264 16.40 -13.03 -20.33
CA TRP A 264 15.90 -13.85 -19.22
C TRP A 264 16.61 -13.53 -17.90
N ARG A 265 17.94 -13.32 -17.90
CA ARG A 265 18.72 -12.87 -16.74
C ARG A 265 18.24 -11.50 -16.23
N GLN A 266 17.88 -10.58 -17.13
CA GLN A 266 17.29 -9.29 -16.76
C GLN A 266 15.91 -9.45 -16.10
N ILE A 267 15.06 -10.35 -16.62
CA ILE A 267 13.75 -10.67 -16.02
C ILE A 267 13.92 -11.24 -14.61
N GLU A 268 14.87 -12.16 -14.41
CA GLU A 268 15.19 -12.74 -13.10
C GLU A 268 15.74 -11.70 -12.12
N TYR A 269 16.63 -10.82 -12.58
CA TYR A 269 17.20 -9.75 -11.77
C TYR A 269 16.14 -8.71 -11.34
N LEU A 270 15.20 -8.38 -12.23
CA LEU A 270 14.04 -7.53 -11.92
C LEU A 270 13.07 -8.21 -10.94
N LEU A 271 12.82 -9.52 -11.08
CA LEU A 271 12.01 -10.29 -10.14
C LEU A 271 12.60 -10.26 -8.73
N TYR A 272 13.90 -10.54 -8.59
CA TYR A 272 14.61 -10.45 -7.31
C TYR A 272 14.48 -9.04 -6.68
N ILE A 273 14.72 -7.98 -7.46
CA ILE A 273 14.65 -6.61 -6.95
C ILE A 273 13.22 -6.19 -6.55
N THR A 274 12.21 -6.58 -7.34
CA THR A 274 10.83 -6.12 -7.13
C THR A 274 10.01 -7.02 -6.20
N LEU A 275 10.50 -8.21 -5.84
CA LEU A 275 9.84 -9.15 -4.93
C LEU A 275 9.49 -8.50 -3.56
N PRO A 276 10.41 -7.89 -2.78
CA PRO A 276 10.04 -7.32 -1.48
C PRO A 276 9.06 -6.15 -1.57
N PHE A 277 9.07 -5.40 -2.69
CA PHE A 277 8.06 -4.37 -2.95
C PHE A 277 6.68 -4.99 -3.11
N TYR A 278 6.58 -6.08 -3.88
CA TYR A 278 5.35 -6.86 -4.07
C TYR A 278 4.86 -7.53 -2.77
N GLU A 279 5.76 -8.13 -1.99
CA GLU A 279 5.43 -8.80 -0.73
C GLU A 279 4.85 -7.81 0.29
N PHE A 280 5.52 -6.67 0.52
CA PHE A 280 5.05 -5.71 1.51
C PHE A 280 3.77 -4.98 1.10
N THR A 281 3.59 -4.61 -0.17
CA THR A 281 2.28 -4.06 -0.61
C THR A 281 1.19 -5.10 -0.47
N THR A 282 1.41 -6.34 -0.92
CA THR A 282 0.40 -7.41 -0.86
C THR A 282 0.02 -7.73 0.59
N ALA A 283 1.00 -7.89 1.49
CA ALA A 283 0.75 -8.13 2.91
C ALA A 283 0.00 -6.97 3.58
N LEU A 284 0.41 -5.72 3.36
CA LEU A 284 -0.29 -4.54 3.86
C LEU A 284 -1.74 -4.48 3.35
N CYS A 285 -1.97 -4.78 2.07
CA CYS A 285 -3.30 -4.71 1.46
C CYS A 285 -4.22 -5.91 1.80
N GLN A 286 -3.68 -7.05 2.24
CA GLN A 286 -4.46 -8.22 2.67
C GLN A 286 -4.76 -8.24 4.18
N THR A 287 -3.93 -7.58 5.00
CA THR A 287 -4.06 -7.53 6.46
C THR A 287 -5.40 -6.90 6.90
N LYS A 288 -5.90 -7.35 8.05
CA LYS A 288 -7.09 -6.81 8.77
C LYS A 288 -6.83 -6.67 10.29
N ASP A 289 -5.59 -6.34 10.63
CA ASP A 289 -5.10 -6.16 11.99
C ASP A 289 -4.20 -4.90 12.05
N ALA A 290 -3.77 -4.51 13.24
CA ALA A 290 -2.96 -3.33 13.50
C ALA A 290 -1.64 -3.31 12.69
N THR A 291 -1.54 -2.46 11.68
CA THR A 291 -0.36 -2.40 10.78
C THR A 291 0.67 -1.31 11.15
N VAL A 292 0.27 -0.25 11.88
CA VAL A 292 1.15 0.88 12.27
C VAL A 292 2.47 0.46 12.91
N HIS A 293 2.45 -0.63 13.67
CA HIS A 293 3.61 -1.09 14.45
C HIS A 293 4.72 -1.74 13.61
N GLY A 294 4.40 -2.22 12.41
CA GLY A 294 5.36 -2.83 11.48
C GLY A 294 6.07 -1.84 10.56
N VAL A 295 5.65 -0.57 10.53
CA VAL A 295 6.09 0.42 9.53
C VAL A 295 7.60 0.59 9.50
N PHE A 296 8.26 0.78 10.65
CA PHE A 296 9.72 0.88 10.72
C PHE A 296 10.43 -0.42 10.31
N ALA A 297 9.86 -1.59 10.62
CA ALA A 297 10.44 -2.88 10.22
C ALA A 297 10.38 -3.10 8.70
N ILE A 298 9.30 -2.65 8.04
CA ILE A 298 9.16 -2.68 6.58
C ILE A 298 10.16 -1.73 5.92
N TYR A 299 10.29 -0.49 6.42
CA TYR A 299 11.31 0.45 5.93
C TYR A 299 12.72 -0.12 6.04
N ASN A 300 13.09 -0.68 7.20
CA ASN A 300 14.42 -1.25 7.42
C ASN A 300 14.70 -2.39 6.43
N ARG A 301 13.79 -3.37 6.29
CA ARG A 301 13.96 -4.48 5.34
C ARG A 301 14.07 -4.02 3.88
N LEU A 302 13.34 -2.97 3.49
CA LEU A 302 13.45 -2.38 2.15
C LEU A 302 14.79 -1.64 1.96
N PHE A 303 15.32 -0.95 2.97
CA PHE A 303 16.67 -0.37 2.91
C PHE A 303 17.75 -1.45 2.85
N ASP A 304 17.68 -2.50 3.68
CA ASP A 304 18.63 -3.62 3.68
C ASP A 304 18.68 -4.33 2.31
N HIS A 305 17.52 -4.56 1.69
CA HIS A 305 17.40 -5.12 0.34
C HIS A 305 17.98 -4.21 -0.75
N LEU A 306 17.65 -2.92 -0.70
CA LEU A 306 18.17 -1.92 -1.64
C LEU A 306 19.70 -1.79 -1.52
N ASP A 307 20.25 -1.71 -0.32
CA ASP A 307 21.70 -1.56 -0.11
C ASP A 307 22.48 -2.83 -0.42
N THR A 308 21.89 -4.02 -0.19
CA THR A 308 22.45 -5.29 -0.67
C THR A 308 22.51 -5.30 -2.21
N SER A 309 21.42 -4.92 -2.87
CA SER A 309 21.33 -4.89 -4.34
C SER A 309 22.26 -3.83 -4.97
N ILE A 310 22.38 -2.66 -4.36
CA ILE A 310 23.31 -1.59 -4.77
C ILE A 310 24.76 -2.07 -4.64
N SER A 311 25.10 -2.71 -3.51
CA SER A 311 26.45 -3.20 -3.22
C SER A 311 26.91 -4.31 -4.15
N GLN A 312 25.98 -5.15 -4.65
CA GLN A 312 26.24 -6.16 -5.68
C GLN A 312 26.57 -5.52 -7.04
N LEU A 313 25.85 -4.47 -7.43
CA LEU A 313 26.02 -3.81 -8.74
C LEU A 313 27.15 -2.78 -8.80
N GLN A 314 27.59 -2.23 -7.67
CA GLN A 314 28.50 -1.07 -7.63
C GLN A 314 29.82 -1.25 -8.40
N ARG A 315 30.23 -2.49 -8.69
CA ARG A 315 31.47 -2.84 -9.42
C ARG A 315 31.24 -3.32 -10.85
N LYS A 316 30.00 -3.33 -11.35
CA LYS A 316 29.62 -3.97 -12.63
C LYS A 316 29.46 -2.93 -13.74
N GLU A 317 30.09 -3.19 -14.88
CA GLU A 317 30.25 -2.21 -15.98
C GLU A 317 29.18 -2.31 -17.08
N ILE A 318 28.41 -3.41 -17.10
CA ILE A 318 27.39 -3.70 -18.13
C ILE A 318 26.30 -2.61 -18.13
N GLY A 319 25.88 -2.16 -19.31
CA GLY A 319 24.92 -1.05 -19.50
C GLY A 319 23.65 -1.19 -18.67
N TRP A 320 22.93 -2.31 -18.83
CA TRP A 320 21.71 -2.55 -18.07
C TRP A 320 21.97 -2.65 -16.56
N LYS A 321 23.08 -3.28 -16.12
CA LYS A 321 23.46 -3.34 -14.69
C LYS A 321 23.69 -1.93 -14.11
N ARG A 322 24.33 -1.02 -14.85
CA ARG A 322 24.46 0.40 -14.49
C ARG A 322 23.11 1.13 -14.47
N SER A 323 22.19 0.79 -15.38
CA SER A 323 20.82 1.33 -15.38
C SER A 323 20.03 0.91 -14.13
N VAL A 324 20.11 -0.36 -13.71
CA VAL A 324 19.46 -0.83 -12.47
C VAL A 324 20.09 -0.18 -11.24
N LEU A 325 21.42 0.00 -11.20
CA LEU A 325 22.10 0.68 -10.10
C LEU A 325 21.55 2.11 -9.88
N ALA A 326 21.36 2.87 -10.95
CA ALA A 326 20.73 4.19 -10.90
C ALA A 326 19.26 4.12 -10.42
N GLY A 327 18.49 3.14 -10.91
CA GLY A 327 17.11 2.90 -10.48
C GLY A 327 16.99 2.56 -8.98
N LEU A 328 17.87 1.70 -8.46
CA LEU A 328 17.95 1.36 -7.03
C LEU A 328 18.32 2.57 -6.17
N GLN A 329 19.28 3.39 -6.60
CA GLN A 329 19.67 4.61 -5.90
C GLN A 329 18.50 5.62 -5.83
N ALA A 330 17.80 5.84 -6.95
CA ALA A 330 16.62 6.70 -6.99
C ALA A 330 15.45 6.14 -6.14
N ALA A 331 15.28 4.82 -6.09
CA ALA A 331 14.29 4.17 -5.22
C ALA A 331 14.63 4.33 -3.74
N LYS A 332 15.92 4.22 -3.38
CA LYS A 332 16.41 4.39 -1.99
C LYS A 332 16.24 5.83 -1.52
N GLU A 333 16.69 6.81 -2.30
CA GLU A 333 16.49 8.21 -1.95
C GLU A 333 15.00 8.55 -1.88
N LYS A 334 14.16 7.98 -2.76
CA LYS A 334 12.70 8.17 -2.66
C LYS A 334 12.06 7.50 -1.44
N LEU A 335 12.64 6.41 -0.93
CA LEU A 335 12.18 5.78 0.31
C LEU A 335 12.60 6.59 1.54
N LYS A 336 13.84 7.06 1.56
CA LYS A 336 14.45 7.95 2.57
C LYS A 336 13.71 9.28 2.70
N ASP A 337 13.25 9.82 1.58
CA ASP A 337 12.33 10.96 1.45
C ASP A 337 11.11 10.86 2.38
N TYR A 338 10.50 9.67 2.46
CA TYR A 338 9.32 9.41 3.29
C TYR A 338 9.66 8.84 4.66
N TYR A 339 10.80 8.15 4.79
CA TYR A 339 11.33 7.73 6.09
C TYR A 339 11.60 8.92 7.02
N GLY A 340 12.22 10.00 6.51
CA GLY A 340 12.40 11.24 7.28
C GLY A 340 11.07 11.87 7.71
N LYS A 341 10.00 11.64 6.94
CA LYS A 341 8.62 12.09 7.19
C LYS A 341 7.82 11.11 8.07
N THR A 342 8.47 10.12 8.72
CA THR A 342 7.84 9.32 9.80
C THR A 342 7.80 10.05 11.15
N THR A 343 8.39 11.25 11.22
CA THR A 343 8.44 12.12 12.40
C THR A 343 8.03 13.56 12.04
N GLY A 344 7.80 14.43 13.03
CA GLY A 344 7.48 15.84 12.82
C GLY A 344 6.01 16.06 12.50
N ASP A 345 5.69 16.64 11.33
CA ASP A 345 4.33 16.94 10.85
C ASP A 345 3.38 15.72 10.83
N HIS A 346 3.96 14.52 10.78
CA HIS A 346 3.26 13.23 10.81
C HIS A 346 3.19 12.61 12.21
N GLY A 347 3.42 13.43 13.25
CA GLY A 347 3.51 13.00 14.64
C GLY A 347 4.70 12.06 14.88
N ASN A 348 4.62 11.27 15.94
CA ASN A 348 5.54 10.15 16.18
C ASN A 348 4.76 8.83 16.33
N LEU A 349 3.56 8.75 15.74
CA LEU A 349 2.60 7.65 15.95
C LEU A 349 3.16 6.29 15.48
N TYR A 350 3.94 6.26 14.40
CA TYR A 350 4.66 5.05 13.98
C TYR A 350 5.64 4.55 15.05
N ALA A 351 6.38 5.47 15.70
CA ALA A 351 7.37 5.10 16.72
C ALA A 351 6.66 4.65 18.01
N MET A 352 5.59 5.34 18.41
CA MET A 352 4.76 4.92 19.54
C MET A 352 4.10 3.56 19.30
N GLY A 353 3.55 3.31 18.11
CA GLY A 353 3.01 2.00 17.72
C GLY A 353 4.05 0.89 17.73
N THR A 354 5.28 1.18 17.28
CA THR A 354 6.42 0.26 17.35
C THR A 354 6.84 -0.01 18.80
N ILE A 355 6.82 1.00 19.68
CA ILE A 355 7.13 0.82 21.11
C ILE A 355 6.04 0.02 21.84
N LEU A 356 4.77 0.26 21.53
CA LEU A 356 3.62 -0.47 22.10
C LEU A 356 3.46 -1.89 21.55
N ALA A 357 4.27 -2.28 20.56
CA ALA A 357 4.36 -3.65 20.08
C ALA A 357 5.29 -4.47 21.01
N PRO A 358 4.79 -5.54 21.67
CA PRO A 358 5.54 -6.29 22.68
C PRO A 358 6.80 -6.98 22.12
N GLN A 359 6.88 -7.20 20.81
CA GLN A 359 8.00 -7.80 20.09
C GLN A 359 9.13 -6.82 19.74
N TYR A 360 8.88 -5.51 19.82
CA TYR A 360 9.81 -4.46 19.37
C TYR A 360 10.26 -3.52 20.48
N LYS A 361 9.30 -2.86 21.16
CA LYS A 361 9.54 -1.91 22.27
C LYS A 361 10.62 -0.86 21.93
N LEU A 362 11.32 -0.33 22.94
CA LEU A 362 12.49 0.53 22.72
C LEU A 362 13.73 -0.24 22.23
N GLN A 363 13.79 -1.57 22.38
CA GLN A 363 14.90 -2.39 21.89
C GLN A 363 15.07 -2.25 20.36
N PHE A 364 13.98 -2.12 19.61
CA PHE A 364 14.00 -1.89 18.17
C PHE A 364 14.92 -0.70 17.78
N PHE A 365 14.83 0.41 18.52
CA PHE A 365 15.64 1.62 18.28
C PHE A 365 17.06 1.56 18.90
N THR A 366 17.53 0.38 19.32
CA THR A 366 18.91 0.17 19.82
C THR A 366 19.77 -0.77 18.97
N GLN A 367 19.19 -1.43 17.95
CA GLN A 367 19.83 -2.58 17.29
C GLN A 367 20.44 -2.30 15.91
N GLN A 368 20.25 -1.12 15.32
CA GLN A 368 20.99 -0.74 14.12
C GLN A 368 22.44 -0.34 14.47
N LYS A 369 23.37 -0.64 13.55
CA LYS A 369 24.81 -0.43 13.74
C LYS A 369 25.28 0.80 12.96
N GLY A 370 25.86 1.78 13.66
CA GLY A 370 26.87 2.66 13.06
C GLY A 370 26.70 4.16 13.24
N SER A 371 25.72 4.65 14.02
CA SER A 371 25.48 6.09 14.16
C SER A 371 25.25 6.52 15.62
N ASP A 372 26.01 7.52 16.09
CA ASP A 372 25.80 8.16 17.40
C ASP A 372 24.44 8.87 17.52
N ASN A 373 23.74 9.08 16.38
CA ASN A 373 22.42 9.67 16.33
C ASN A 373 21.31 8.68 16.78
N ASP A 374 21.61 7.39 16.92
CA ASP A 374 20.59 6.34 17.06
C ASP A 374 20.00 6.31 18.48
N TYR A 375 20.87 6.37 19.51
CA TYR A 375 20.47 6.53 20.92
C TYR A 375 19.64 7.81 21.14
N LYS A 376 19.95 8.88 20.42
CA LYS A 376 19.23 10.15 20.48
C LYS A 376 17.77 10.02 20.02
N TRP A 377 17.47 9.14 19.06
CA TRP A 377 16.11 8.87 18.63
C TRP A 377 15.33 7.99 19.61
N ARG A 378 15.96 6.93 20.14
CA ARG A 378 15.38 6.09 21.21
C ARG A 378 14.84 6.94 22.37
N ASP A 379 15.70 7.80 22.93
CA ASP A 379 15.36 8.56 24.14
C ASP A 379 14.34 9.68 23.83
N LYS A 380 14.40 10.25 22.63
CA LYS A 380 13.41 11.22 22.12
C LYS A 380 12.03 10.58 21.91
N TYR A 381 11.95 9.37 21.33
CA TYR A 381 10.68 8.65 21.20
C TYR A 381 10.13 8.19 22.55
N HIS A 382 11.00 7.82 23.49
CA HIS A 382 10.59 7.52 24.87
C HIS A 382 9.94 8.73 25.55
N GLN A 383 10.54 9.92 25.41
CA GLN A 383 9.95 11.16 25.94
C GLN A 383 8.61 11.50 25.26
N TYR A 384 8.54 11.45 23.93
CA TYR A 384 7.28 11.71 23.22
C TYR A 384 6.15 10.75 23.61
N LEU A 385 6.44 9.48 23.88
CA LEU A 385 5.44 8.54 24.38
C LEU A 385 5.00 8.88 25.81
N LYS A 386 5.90 9.34 26.68
CA LYS A 386 5.53 9.86 28.02
C LYS A 386 4.61 11.06 27.93
N ASP A 387 4.99 12.04 27.11
CA ASP A 387 4.21 13.27 26.91
C ASP A 387 2.81 12.96 26.33
N TYR A 388 2.74 12.03 25.37
CA TYR A 388 1.49 11.59 24.75
C TYR A 388 0.56 10.82 25.71
N LEU A 389 1.12 10.09 26.68
CA LEU A 389 0.35 9.34 27.68
C LEU A 389 -0.27 10.22 28.77
N GLU A 390 0.19 11.46 28.95
CA GLU A 390 -0.20 12.31 30.08
C GLU A 390 -1.72 12.62 30.13
N PRO A 391 -2.42 12.95 29.02
CA PRO A 391 -3.88 13.09 29.05
C PRO A 391 -4.61 11.78 29.39
N TYR A 392 -4.07 10.62 28.99
CA TYR A 392 -4.64 9.32 29.36
C TYR A 392 -4.48 9.04 30.86
N LYS A 393 -3.35 9.44 31.47
CA LYS A 393 -3.13 9.37 32.94
C LYS A 393 -4.12 10.26 33.69
N GLN A 394 -4.37 11.47 33.19
CA GLN A 394 -5.32 12.42 33.78
C GLN A 394 -6.75 11.87 33.73
N ARG A 395 -7.26 11.52 32.54
CA ARG A 395 -8.58 10.88 32.39
C ARG A 395 -8.75 9.66 33.30
N PHE A 396 -7.76 8.79 33.40
CA PHE A 396 -7.82 7.59 34.25
C PHE A 396 -7.87 7.94 35.74
N SER A 397 -7.16 8.99 36.17
CA SER A 397 -7.19 9.50 37.55
C SER A 397 -8.54 10.11 37.91
N ASP A 398 -9.15 10.89 37.00
CA ASP A 398 -10.49 11.48 37.21
C ASP A 398 -11.54 10.38 37.41
N HIS A 399 -11.50 9.32 36.61
CA HIS A 399 -12.39 8.16 36.72
C HIS A 399 -12.14 7.28 37.96
N GLN A 400 -11.07 7.52 38.72
CA GLN A 400 -10.81 6.88 40.02
C GLN A 400 -11.25 7.73 41.24
N SER A 401 -11.73 8.96 41.01
CA SER A 401 -12.33 9.75 42.09
C SER A 401 -13.54 9.03 42.71
N PRO A 402 -13.76 9.13 44.03
CA PRO A 402 -14.48 8.09 44.77
C PRO A 402 -15.97 8.01 44.43
N ILE A 403 -16.34 6.92 43.75
CA ILE A 403 -17.73 6.42 43.73
C ILE A 403 -18.19 6.28 45.18
N SER A 404 -19.30 6.95 45.51
CA SER A 404 -19.89 6.87 46.85
C SER A 404 -20.20 5.42 47.21
N GLN A 405 -19.78 5.02 48.42
CA GLN A 405 -19.74 3.63 48.91
C GLN A 405 -20.84 2.73 48.32
N PRO A 406 -20.49 1.71 47.51
CA PRO A 406 -21.44 0.67 47.14
C PRO A 406 -22.02 0.05 48.43
N GLN A 407 -23.34 0.10 48.59
CA GLN A 407 -24.00 -0.49 49.77
C GLN A 407 -23.59 -1.96 49.85
N ALA A 408 -22.89 -2.33 50.93
CA ALA A 408 -22.25 -3.62 51.04
C ALA A 408 -23.27 -4.77 50.90
N ALA A 409 -23.25 -5.44 49.75
CA ALA A 409 -24.03 -6.66 49.54
C ALA A 409 -23.76 -7.63 50.70
N ARG A 410 -24.82 -8.25 51.24
CA ARG A 410 -24.76 -8.99 52.51
C ARG A 410 -24.03 -10.32 52.35
N VAL A 411 -22.69 -10.26 52.26
CA VAL A 411 -21.79 -11.42 52.21
C VAL A 411 -22.09 -12.34 53.39
N SER A 412 -22.31 -13.63 53.08
CA SER A 412 -22.63 -14.63 54.09
C SER A 412 -21.54 -14.73 55.15
N ARG A 413 -21.93 -14.87 56.42
CA ARG A 413 -21.03 -15.09 57.56
C ARG A 413 -20.08 -16.26 57.32
N LEU A 414 -20.51 -17.28 56.56
CA LEU A 414 -19.71 -18.45 56.19
C LEU A 414 -18.54 -18.08 55.26
N HIS A 415 -18.81 -17.29 54.22
CA HIS A 415 -17.75 -16.80 53.31
C HIS A 415 -16.72 -15.96 54.07
N ARG A 416 -17.17 -15.06 54.96
CA ARG A 416 -16.30 -14.22 55.80
C ARG A 416 -15.49 -14.99 56.87
N ILE A 417 -15.73 -16.28 57.05
CA ILE A 417 -14.90 -17.18 57.87
C ILE A 417 -13.91 -17.93 56.97
N LEU A 418 -14.34 -18.37 55.78
CA LEU A 418 -13.52 -19.11 54.82
C LEU A 418 -12.46 -18.23 54.13
N THR A 419 -12.70 -16.92 53.98
CA THR A 419 -11.76 -15.99 53.32
C THR A 419 -10.84 -15.22 54.27
N GLN A 420 -10.68 -15.66 55.52
CA GLN A 420 -9.64 -15.11 56.39
C GLN A 420 -8.26 -15.61 55.94
N PRO A 421 -7.33 -14.74 55.50
CA PRO A 421 -5.97 -15.17 55.21
C PRO A 421 -5.30 -15.57 56.54
N ARG A 422 -4.62 -16.72 56.55
CA ARG A 422 -3.49 -16.89 57.47
C ARG A 422 -2.46 -15.81 57.15
N SER A 423 -1.70 -15.38 58.15
CA SER A 423 -0.87 -14.17 58.12
C SER A 423 0.36 -14.28 57.21
N GLU A 424 0.13 -14.30 55.90
CA GLU A 424 1.12 -13.85 54.92
C GLU A 424 1.20 -12.33 54.98
N LYS A 425 2.42 -11.81 54.94
CA LYS A 425 2.67 -10.37 55.07
C LYS A 425 2.04 -9.68 53.87
N SER A 426 1.11 -8.77 54.13
CA SER A 426 0.53 -7.88 53.11
C SER A 426 1.66 -7.23 52.32
N THR A 427 1.89 -7.73 51.10
CA THR A 427 2.98 -7.26 50.26
C THR A 427 2.62 -5.83 49.88
N SER A 428 3.41 -4.86 50.35
CA SER A 428 3.19 -3.45 50.07
C SER A 428 3.15 -3.26 48.55
N ILE A 429 2.00 -2.82 48.03
CA ILE A 429 1.81 -2.50 46.62
C ILE A 429 2.97 -1.58 46.20
N PRO A 430 3.78 -1.94 45.18
CA PRO A 430 4.90 -1.10 44.73
C PRO A 430 4.41 0.21 44.10
N SER A 431 4.14 1.19 44.96
CA SER A 431 3.83 2.56 44.54
C SER A 431 5.00 3.16 43.78
N TYR A 432 4.71 4.00 42.78
CA TYR A 432 5.68 4.77 42.00
C TYR A 432 6.62 3.99 41.06
N GLN A 433 6.09 3.03 40.29
CA GLN A 433 6.64 2.75 38.95
C GLN A 433 5.58 2.99 37.87
N ASP A 434 5.86 3.96 37.00
CA ASP A 434 5.05 4.31 35.83
C ASP A 434 4.77 3.06 34.98
N GLU A 435 3.56 2.94 34.44
CA GLU A 435 3.15 1.78 33.63
C GLU A 435 4.11 1.55 32.47
N LEU A 436 4.53 2.64 31.82
CA LEU A 436 5.47 2.61 30.70
C LEU A 436 6.80 1.94 31.07
N GLU A 437 7.39 2.33 32.21
CA GLU A 437 8.67 1.77 32.66
C GLU A 437 8.53 0.28 33.01
N ARG A 438 7.42 -0.13 33.66
CA ARG A 438 7.13 -1.55 33.94
C ARG A 438 6.96 -2.37 32.66
N PHE A 439 6.29 -1.83 31.65
CA PHE A 439 6.12 -2.49 30.34
C PHE A 439 7.45 -2.60 29.56
N LEU A 440 8.28 -1.55 29.59
CA LEU A 440 9.58 -1.51 28.91
C LEU A 440 10.64 -2.41 29.56
N GLN A 441 10.61 -2.59 30.88
CA GLN A 441 11.51 -3.50 31.61
C GLN A 441 11.24 -4.99 31.31
N ARG A 442 10.01 -5.36 30.94
CA ARG A 442 9.71 -6.72 30.46
C ARG A 442 10.45 -6.99 29.15
N GLN A 443 11.03 -8.18 29.02
CA GLN A 443 11.67 -8.61 27.76
C GLN A 443 10.70 -8.53 26.56
N PRO A 444 11.21 -8.35 25.33
CA PRO A 444 10.39 -8.48 24.13
C PRO A 444 9.86 -9.91 23.97
N ILE A 445 8.62 -10.05 23.52
CA ILE A 445 7.98 -11.34 23.23
C ILE A 445 7.30 -11.29 21.87
N ASN A 446 7.49 -12.33 21.05
CA ASN A 446 6.92 -12.39 19.70
C ASN A 446 5.45 -12.84 19.75
N VAL A 447 4.55 -11.89 20.04
CA VAL A 447 3.10 -12.07 20.16
C VAL A 447 2.42 -10.92 19.41
N GLU A 448 1.26 -11.19 18.79
CA GLU A 448 0.44 -10.15 18.15
C GLU A 448 0.06 -9.05 19.16
N PRO A 449 0.24 -7.75 18.82
CA PRO A 449 0.05 -6.67 19.78
C PRO A 449 -1.34 -6.65 20.43
N LEU A 450 -2.42 -6.91 19.66
CA LEU A 450 -3.78 -6.84 20.18
C LEU A 450 -4.07 -7.95 21.20
N LEU A 451 -3.56 -9.17 20.96
CA LEU A 451 -3.66 -10.29 21.91
C LEU A 451 -2.90 -9.98 23.20
N PHE A 452 -1.68 -9.43 23.10
CA PHE A 452 -0.93 -9.02 24.28
C PHE A 452 -1.67 -7.97 25.12
N TRP A 453 -2.21 -6.92 24.48
CA TRP A 453 -2.94 -5.88 25.22
C TRP A 453 -4.30 -6.37 25.76
N LYS A 454 -4.98 -7.30 25.07
CA LYS A 454 -6.19 -7.98 25.57
C LYS A 454 -5.94 -8.67 26.92
N ASP A 455 -4.85 -9.41 27.03
CA ASP A 455 -4.48 -10.15 28.23
C ASP A 455 -3.91 -9.25 29.34
N ASN A 456 -3.25 -8.14 28.97
CA ASN A 456 -2.49 -7.30 29.91
C ASN A 456 -3.18 -5.96 30.28
N GLN A 457 -4.36 -5.64 29.71
CA GLN A 457 -5.06 -4.36 29.94
C GLN A 457 -5.38 -4.06 31.42
N HIS A 458 -5.49 -5.08 32.27
CA HIS A 458 -5.74 -4.91 33.70
C HIS A 458 -4.49 -4.53 34.52
N GLU A 459 -3.28 -4.76 33.98
CA GLU A 459 -2.00 -4.41 34.63
C GLU A 459 -1.45 -3.05 34.16
N PHE A 460 -1.82 -2.66 32.94
CA PHE A 460 -1.40 -1.43 32.26
C PHE A 460 -2.60 -0.68 31.64
N PRO A 461 -3.62 -0.28 32.41
CA PRO A 461 -4.84 0.31 31.88
C PRO A 461 -4.63 1.62 31.11
N VAL A 462 -3.65 2.45 31.47
CA VAL A 462 -3.35 3.69 30.74
C VAL A 462 -2.66 3.38 29.41
N LEU A 463 -1.64 2.50 29.42
CA LEU A 463 -0.99 2.07 28.18
C LEU A 463 -1.97 1.35 27.24
N ALA A 464 -2.84 0.50 27.78
CA ALA A 464 -3.84 -0.23 27.01
C ALA A 464 -4.87 0.72 26.36
N SER A 465 -5.23 1.82 27.03
CA SER A 465 -6.07 2.87 26.43
C SER A 465 -5.37 3.53 25.23
N ALA A 466 -4.13 3.97 25.40
CA ALA A 466 -3.36 4.58 24.30
C ALA A 466 -2.99 3.57 23.19
N ALA A 467 -2.77 2.30 23.52
CA ALA A 467 -2.52 1.24 22.56
C ALA A 467 -3.75 0.91 21.72
N ARG A 468 -4.96 0.92 22.31
CA ARG A 468 -6.22 0.77 21.57
C ARG A 468 -6.41 1.87 20.54
N ASP A 469 -6.06 3.11 20.90
CA ASP A 469 -6.13 4.26 20.01
C ASP A 469 -5.03 4.23 18.93
N ILE A 470 -3.75 4.06 19.31
CA ILE A 470 -2.61 4.08 18.38
C ILE A 470 -2.62 2.87 17.44
N LEU A 471 -2.83 1.65 17.94
CA LEU A 471 -2.79 0.44 17.11
C LEU A 471 -3.98 0.35 16.14
N SER A 472 -5.02 1.18 16.30
CA SER A 472 -6.10 1.33 15.30
C SER A 472 -5.58 1.84 13.95
N ILE A 473 -4.49 2.61 13.95
CA ILE A 473 -4.00 3.32 12.78
C ILE A 473 -3.64 2.33 11.65
N PRO A 474 -4.27 2.43 10.48
CA PRO A 474 -3.86 1.63 9.33
C PRO A 474 -2.60 2.24 8.71
N ALA A 475 -1.57 1.43 8.44
CA ALA A 475 -0.39 1.88 7.71
C ALA A 475 -0.64 2.10 6.20
N THR A 476 -1.83 1.73 5.71
CA THR A 476 -2.18 1.78 4.30
C THR A 476 -3.63 2.23 4.09
N GLY A 477 -3.91 2.80 2.92
CA GLY A 477 -5.28 3.09 2.46
C GLY A 477 -6.02 1.86 1.93
N ALA A 478 -5.38 0.70 1.89
CA ALA A 478 -5.81 -0.46 1.12
C ALA A 478 -7.19 -1.05 1.40
N GLY A 479 -7.78 -0.81 2.58
CA GLY A 479 -9.21 -1.09 2.78
C GLY A 479 -10.05 -0.44 1.69
N VAL A 480 -9.73 0.81 1.36
CA VAL A 480 -10.35 1.61 0.30
C VAL A 480 -10.02 1.09 -1.11
N GLU A 481 -8.79 0.65 -1.36
CA GLU A 481 -8.40 0.05 -2.66
C GLU A 481 -9.21 -1.22 -2.97
N ARG A 482 -9.49 -2.05 -1.95
CA ARG A 482 -10.36 -3.24 -2.05
C ARG A 482 -11.81 -2.84 -2.40
N LEU A 483 -12.28 -1.68 -1.92
CA LEU A 483 -13.58 -1.12 -2.32
C LEU A 483 -13.59 -0.70 -3.78
N PHE A 484 -12.52 -0.09 -4.30
CA PHE A 484 -12.48 0.39 -5.68
C PHE A 484 -12.44 -0.72 -6.74
N ASN A 485 -11.88 -1.89 -6.42
CA ASN A 485 -12.09 -3.07 -7.25
C ASN A 485 -13.57 -3.50 -7.23
N SER A 486 -14.18 -3.59 -6.05
CA SER A 486 -15.63 -3.91 -5.92
C SER A 486 -16.55 -2.91 -6.64
N ALA A 487 -16.20 -1.62 -6.61
CA ALA A 487 -16.91 -0.55 -7.30
C ALA A 487 -16.75 -0.63 -8.83
N ARG A 488 -15.58 -1.06 -9.31
CA ARG A 488 -15.36 -1.32 -10.74
C ARG A 488 -16.34 -2.37 -11.25
N ASP A 489 -16.60 -3.45 -10.51
CA ASP A 489 -17.45 -4.54 -11.00
C ASP A 489 -18.95 -4.20 -11.00
N ILE A 490 -19.42 -3.41 -10.02
CA ILE A 490 -20.76 -2.79 -10.08
C ILE A 490 -20.92 -1.97 -11.36
N CYS A 491 -19.93 -1.14 -11.69
CA CYS A 491 -20.00 -0.24 -12.83
C CYS A 491 -19.77 -0.95 -14.18
N HIS A 492 -18.88 -1.95 -14.24
CA HIS A 492 -18.41 -2.52 -15.50
C HIS A 492 -19.36 -3.58 -16.07
N TYR A 493 -19.84 -4.53 -15.24
CA TYR A 493 -20.65 -5.64 -15.73
C TYR A 493 -22.11 -5.25 -16.01
N ARG A 494 -22.63 -4.21 -15.35
CA ARG A 494 -24.01 -3.75 -15.51
C ARG A 494 -24.05 -2.57 -16.48
N ARG A 495 -24.24 -2.87 -17.77
CA ARG A 495 -24.31 -1.90 -18.90
C ARG A 495 -25.48 -0.90 -18.80
N GLY A 496 -25.45 -0.01 -17.81
CA GLY A 496 -26.44 1.04 -17.61
C GLY A 496 -25.84 2.19 -16.81
N SER A 497 -26.23 3.42 -17.15
CA SER A 497 -25.78 4.63 -16.45
C SER A 497 -26.46 4.70 -15.07
N LEU A 498 -25.84 4.08 -14.07
CA LEU A 498 -26.23 4.23 -12.67
C LEU A 498 -25.92 5.65 -12.21
N LYS A 499 -26.81 6.22 -11.39
CA LYS A 499 -26.54 7.49 -10.73
C LYS A 499 -25.48 7.29 -9.65
N ALA A 500 -24.67 8.31 -9.40
CA ALA A 500 -23.61 8.24 -8.39
C ALA A 500 -24.15 7.86 -7.01
N THR A 501 -25.32 8.39 -6.60
CA THR A 501 -26.02 7.96 -5.38
C THR A 501 -26.39 6.48 -5.40
N THR A 502 -26.90 5.94 -6.51
CA THR A 502 -27.18 4.50 -6.61
C THR A 502 -25.92 3.63 -6.51
N ILE A 503 -24.76 4.13 -6.96
CA ILE A 503 -23.47 3.44 -6.78
C ILE A 503 -23.03 3.52 -5.30
N GLN A 504 -23.18 4.68 -4.66
CA GLN A 504 -22.96 4.89 -3.23
C GLN A 504 -23.81 3.92 -2.39
N ASP A 505 -25.14 3.92 -2.54
CA ASP A 505 -26.05 3.05 -1.77
C ASP A 505 -25.68 1.57 -1.92
N LEU A 506 -25.35 1.13 -3.14
CA LEU A 506 -24.93 -0.24 -3.44
C LEU A 506 -23.57 -0.58 -2.82
N MET A 507 -22.58 0.32 -2.91
CA MET A 507 -21.26 0.13 -2.30
C MET A 507 -21.37 0.03 -0.77
N MET A 508 -22.08 0.96 -0.15
CA MET A 508 -22.34 0.96 1.30
C MET A 508 -23.03 -0.34 1.75
N HIS A 509 -24.05 -0.79 1.01
CA HIS A 509 -24.76 -2.03 1.33
C HIS A 509 -23.90 -3.28 1.11
N MET A 510 -23.15 -3.38 0.01
CA MET A 510 -22.27 -4.53 -0.21
C MET A 510 -21.24 -4.67 0.91
N CYS A 511 -20.72 -3.55 1.43
CA CYS A 511 -19.71 -3.60 2.48
C CYS A 511 -20.33 -4.00 3.82
N THR A 512 -21.37 -3.29 4.27
CA THR A 512 -22.09 -3.61 5.52
C THR A 512 -22.60 -5.04 5.56
N SER A 513 -23.28 -5.52 4.49
CA SER A 513 -23.82 -6.88 4.43
C SER A 513 -22.76 -8.00 4.30
N ARG A 514 -21.51 -7.67 3.93
CA ARG A 514 -20.40 -8.65 3.84
C ARG A 514 -19.56 -8.74 5.12
N PHE A 515 -19.74 -7.86 6.10
CA PHE A 515 -19.05 -7.96 7.40
C PHE A 515 -19.61 -9.05 8.33
N ASP A 516 -20.88 -9.45 8.16
CA ASP A 516 -21.52 -10.56 8.91
C ASP A 516 -21.27 -11.95 8.28
N ILE A 517 -20.41 -12.07 7.26
CA ILE A 517 -20.06 -13.36 6.63
C ILE A 517 -18.53 -13.56 6.66
N GLU A 518 -18.06 -14.04 7.80
CA GLU A 518 -16.83 -14.84 7.84
C GLU A 518 -16.94 -16.03 6.87
N GLU A 519 -15.81 -16.58 6.43
CA GLU A 519 -15.71 -17.58 5.33
C GLU A 519 -16.07 -17.07 3.91
N GLY A 520 -16.74 -15.92 3.76
CA GLY A 520 -17.02 -15.31 2.45
C GLY A 520 -15.79 -14.79 1.68
N GLN A 521 -14.74 -14.39 2.40
CA GLN A 521 -13.53 -13.72 1.89
C GLN A 521 -12.84 -14.46 0.73
N LEU A 522 -12.77 -15.79 0.81
CA LEU A 522 -12.11 -16.66 -0.17
C LEU A 522 -12.91 -16.75 -1.48
N ARG A 523 -14.22 -16.47 -1.43
CA ARG A 523 -15.12 -16.42 -2.59
C ARG A 523 -15.09 -15.05 -3.26
N LEU A 524 -14.90 -13.97 -2.49
CA LEU A 524 -14.65 -12.62 -3.01
C LEU A 524 -13.31 -12.54 -3.77
N ALA A 525 -12.23 -13.17 -3.30
CA ALA A 525 -10.97 -13.20 -4.05
C ALA A 525 -11.14 -13.82 -5.46
N ARG A 526 -12.12 -14.70 -5.64
CA ARG A 526 -12.54 -15.30 -6.93
C ARG A 526 -13.55 -14.45 -7.73
N GLU A 527 -13.88 -13.25 -7.26
CA GLU A 527 -14.69 -12.24 -7.97
C GLU A 527 -13.88 -10.97 -8.30
N PHE A 528 -13.02 -10.49 -7.39
CA PHE A 528 -12.40 -9.14 -7.43
C PHE A 528 -10.97 -9.10 -7.99
N LEU A 529 -10.62 -10.07 -8.82
CA LEU A 529 -9.37 -10.20 -9.56
C LEU A 529 -9.73 -10.54 -11.02
N SER A 530 -8.94 -10.12 -12.02
CA SER A 530 -9.15 -10.66 -13.38
C SER A 530 -8.99 -12.19 -13.34
N THR A 531 -9.54 -12.94 -14.30
CA THR A 531 -9.36 -14.41 -14.34
C THR A 531 -7.88 -14.81 -14.22
N GLU A 532 -7.02 -14.05 -14.89
CA GLU A 532 -5.57 -14.22 -14.88
C GLU A 532 -4.90 -13.86 -13.55
N GLU A 533 -5.52 -13.00 -12.74
CA GLU A 533 -5.11 -12.64 -11.37
C GLU A 533 -5.71 -13.61 -10.31
N ILE A 534 -6.89 -14.21 -10.56
CA ILE A 534 -7.46 -15.31 -9.76
C ILE A 534 -6.53 -16.53 -9.87
N ASP A 535 -6.16 -16.91 -11.10
CA ASP A 535 -5.23 -18.00 -11.38
C ASP A 535 -3.96 -17.86 -10.50
N LEU A 536 -3.39 -16.66 -10.38
CA LEU A 536 -2.17 -16.39 -9.61
C LEU A 536 -2.31 -16.61 -8.10
N ILE A 537 -3.49 -16.45 -7.51
CA ILE A 537 -3.72 -16.70 -6.07
C ILE A 537 -4.12 -18.15 -5.78
N GLU A 538 -4.71 -18.86 -6.74
CA GLU A 538 -4.88 -20.31 -6.61
C GLU A 538 -3.53 -21.03 -6.80
N GLU A 539 -2.68 -20.54 -7.72
CA GLU A 539 -1.28 -20.96 -7.86
C GLU A 539 -0.46 -20.81 -6.57
N GLU A 540 -0.66 -19.76 -5.76
CA GLU A 540 0.07 -19.56 -4.50
C GLU A 540 -0.26 -20.57 -3.40
N LYS A 541 -1.28 -21.42 -3.60
CA LYS A 541 -1.69 -22.44 -2.62
C LYS A 541 -1.26 -23.86 -2.98
N ASP A 542 -0.97 -24.09 -4.26
CA ASP A 542 -0.56 -25.41 -4.80
C ASP A 542 0.96 -25.51 -5.04
N ILE A 543 1.75 -24.50 -4.67
CA ILE A 543 3.22 -24.48 -4.78
C ILE A 543 3.82 -24.66 -3.37
N PRO A 544 4.73 -25.64 -3.15
CA PRO A 544 5.48 -25.75 -1.89
C PRO A 544 6.29 -24.50 -1.58
N GLN A 545 6.54 -24.21 -0.30
CA GLN A 545 7.56 -23.24 0.07
C GLN A 545 8.94 -23.69 -0.43
N ASP A 546 9.79 -22.70 -0.73
CA ASP A 546 11.15 -22.82 -1.24
C ASP A 546 11.34 -23.45 -2.63
N ASP A 547 11.40 -22.57 -3.64
CA ASP A 547 12.64 -22.47 -4.42
C ASP A 547 13.17 -21.03 -4.21
N PRO A 548 14.29 -20.82 -3.48
CA PRO A 548 14.86 -19.49 -3.33
C PRO A 548 15.27 -18.94 -4.71
N ILE A 549 14.89 -17.70 -5.03
CA ILE A 549 15.51 -17.00 -6.17
C ILE A 549 16.99 -16.86 -5.82
N ALA A 550 17.81 -17.72 -6.45
CA ALA A 550 19.21 -17.84 -6.09
C ALA A 550 19.92 -16.49 -6.20
N LEU A 551 20.81 -16.20 -5.25
CA LEU A 551 21.79 -15.13 -5.42
C LEU A 551 22.49 -15.34 -6.76
N ILE A 552 22.24 -14.44 -7.70
CA ILE A 552 22.66 -14.61 -9.10
C ILE A 552 24.18 -14.68 -9.14
N SER A 553 24.69 -15.90 -9.36
CA SER A 553 26.11 -16.20 -9.51
C SER A 553 26.60 -15.43 -10.73
N ASP A 554 27.33 -14.35 -10.44
CA ASP A 554 27.78 -13.38 -11.43
C ASP A 554 29.19 -13.72 -11.94
N ASP A 555 29.51 -15.02 -11.86
CA ASP A 555 30.83 -15.64 -12.02
C ASP A 555 31.12 -16.08 -13.48
N GLU A 556 30.10 -16.13 -14.35
CA GLU A 556 30.27 -16.42 -15.80
C GLU A 556 30.85 -15.24 -16.62
N GLU A 557 31.35 -14.17 -16.00
CA GLU A 557 31.98 -13.04 -16.69
C GLU A 557 33.44 -13.33 -17.13
N GLY A 558 33.84 -14.59 -17.33
CA GLY A 558 35.21 -14.93 -17.72
C GLY A 558 35.53 -16.39 -18.08
N ASP A 559 35.02 -16.93 -19.19
CA ASP A 559 35.76 -17.93 -19.98
C ASP A 559 35.61 -17.67 -21.49
N SER A 560 36.75 -17.42 -22.16
CA SER A 560 36.87 -17.35 -23.62
C SER A 560 37.71 -18.51 -24.20
N GLY A 561 37.66 -19.65 -23.52
CA GLY A 561 37.96 -20.98 -24.05
C GLY A 561 39.40 -21.46 -23.82
N SER A 562 39.55 -22.50 -23.00
CA SER A 562 40.24 -23.71 -23.48
C SER A 562 40.04 -24.96 -22.60
N THR A 563 39.68 -26.05 -23.29
CA THR A 563 40.02 -27.47 -23.01
C THR A 563 39.73 -28.06 -21.61
N GLN A 564 38.92 -29.12 -21.64
CA GLN A 564 38.62 -30.06 -20.55
C GLN A 564 39.79 -30.37 -19.58
N LYS A 565 39.49 -30.37 -18.27
CA LYS A 565 40.05 -31.37 -17.34
C LYS A 565 39.09 -31.68 -16.19
N GLN A 566 38.83 -32.97 -16.00
CA GLN A 566 37.88 -33.53 -15.04
C GLN A 566 38.65 -33.99 -13.79
N VAL A 567 38.40 -33.39 -12.62
CA VAL A 567 38.91 -33.87 -11.32
C VAL A 567 37.81 -33.73 -10.24
N THR A 568 37.79 -34.68 -9.31
CA THR A 568 36.78 -34.96 -8.28
C THR A 568 36.59 -33.88 -7.20
N LEU A 569 35.38 -33.84 -6.62
CA LEU A 569 35.16 -33.22 -5.30
C LEU A 569 35.71 -34.10 -4.17
N GLU A 570 36.31 -33.47 -3.16
CA GLU A 570 36.46 -34.04 -1.80
C GLU A 570 36.11 -32.99 -0.74
N LYS A 571 35.72 -33.44 0.47
CA LYS A 571 35.24 -32.58 1.58
C LYS A 571 36.16 -32.70 2.82
N VAL A 572 36.91 -31.65 3.14
CA VAL A 572 37.53 -31.40 4.48
C VAL A 572 37.60 -29.86 4.63
N SER A 573 37.10 -29.14 5.64
CA SER A 573 36.83 -29.32 7.09
C SER A 573 37.92 -28.76 8.04
N GLN A 574 37.66 -27.53 8.53
CA GLN A 574 38.07 -26.96 9.83
C GLN A 574 39.54 -26.54 10.12
N LEU A 575 39.66 -25.45 10.93
CA LEU A 575 40.78 -25.05 11.81
C LEU A 575 42.12 -24.60 11.14
N SER A 576 42.95 -23.69 11.68
CA SER A 576 42.78 -22.70 12.77
C SER A 576 43.91 -21.63 12.81
N LEU A 577 43.70 -20.55 13.59
CA LEU A 577 44.71 -19.78 14.35
C LEU A 577 46.04 -19.26 13.71
N GLY A 578 46.07 -17.96 13.37
CA GLY A 578 46.78 -16.98 14.24
C GLY A 578 48.13 -16.33 13.85
N LYS A 579 48.39 -15.18 14.52
CA LYS A 579 49.68 -14.46 14.77
C LYS A 579 50.38 -13.61 13.68
N ARG A 580 50.05 -12.30 13.70
CA ARG A 580 50.91 -11.13 14.09
C ARG A 580 52.37 -10.97 13.56
N ARG A 581 52.66 -9.71 13.16
CA ARG A 581 53.96 -8.94 13.07
C ARG A 581 54.67 -8.90 11.68
N ARG A 582 55.46 -7.87 11.32
CA ARG A 582 55.55 -6.40 11.69
C ARG A 582 56.69 -5.72 10.89
N SER A 583 56.46 -4.56 10.24
CA SER A 583 57.46 -3.59 9.69
C SER A 583 58.45 -4.17 8.63
N THR A 584 59.26 -3.45 7.83
CA THR A 584 59.88 -2.08 7.76
C THR A 584 60.12 -1.70 6.26
N VAL A 585 60.45 -0.49 5.74
CA VAL A 585 60.50 0.96 6.11
C VAL A 585 60.84 1.76 4.80
N SER A 586 60.51 3.07 4.71
CA SER A 586 60.97 4.06 3.68
C SER A 586 60.50 3.86 2.22
N SER A 587 60.47 4.85 1.31
CA SER A 587 60.78 6.32 1.29
C SER A 587 59.77 7.01 0.33
N ALA A 588 59.18 8.20 0.53
CA ALA A 588 59.67 9.53 0.96
C ALA A 588 60.18 10.44 -0.19
N SER A 589 59.29 11.32 -0.69
CA SER A 589 59.51 12.64 -1.32
C SER A 589 58.11 13.17 -1.71
N ASP A 590 57.49 14.17 -1.08
CA ASP A 590 57.85 15.58 -0.88
C ASP A 590 57.66 16.46 -2.14
N SER A 591 56.59 17.25 -2.12
CA SER A 591 56.53 18.62 -2.68
C SER A 591 55.30 19.34 -2.12
N GLU A 592 55.51 20.32 -1.24
CA GLU A 592 54.50 21.29 -0.77
C GLU A 592 54.20 22.30 -1.90
N GLU A 593 53.04 22.95 -1.98
CA GLU A 593 52.74 24.35 -1.57
C GLU A 593 51.54 24.82 -2.45
N GLU A 594 50.69 25.81 -2.14
CA GLU A 594 50.37 26.51 -0.89
C GLU A 594 48.90 27.04 -0.92
N ASN A 595 48.50 27.80 0.10
CA ASN A 595 47.13 28.31 0.33
C ASN A 595 46.71 29.48 -0.57
N MET A 596 45.39 29.69 -0.73
CA MET A 596 44.81 31.02 -0.47
C MET A 596 43.31 31.00 -0.14
N ASP A 597 42.92 31.74 0.90
CA ASP A 597 41.53 31.97 1.33
C ASP A 597 40.81 33.04 0.49
N ALA A 598 39.49 32.91 0.36
CA ALA A 598 38.60 34.03 0.05
C ALA A 598 37.22 33.84 0.70
N GLN A 599 36.83 34.73 1.61
CA GLN A 599 35.53 34.70 2.29
C GLN A 599 34.46 35.46 1.49
N GLY A 600 33.26 34.89 1.36
CA GLY A 600 32.08 35.53 0.75
C GLY A 600 30.81 35.17 1.51
N ARG A 601 29.86 36.11 1.65
CA ARG A 601 28.68 35.99 2.52
C ARG A 601 27.36 35.88 1.73
N ILE A 602 26.48 35.02 2.23
CA ILE A 602 25.00 35.16 2.33
C ILE A 602 24.24 35.44 1.02
N SER A 603 23.40 34.49 0.61
CA SER A 603 21.98 34.74 0.30
C SER A 603 21.18 33.43 0.45
N ASP A 604 19.94 33.52 0.91
CA ASP A 604 18.98 32.42 0.91
C ASP A 604 18.35 32.25 -0.48
N GLY A 605 17.88 31.03 -0.80
CA GLY A 605 17.21 30.72 -2.06
C GLY A 605 16.18 29.61 -1.90
N GLU A 606 14.90 29.98 -1.86
CA GLU A 606 13.77 29.06 -1.94
C GLU A 606 13.34 28.90 -3.41
N ASP A 607 13.70 27.78 -4.06
CA ASP A 607 13.20 27.45 -5.40
C ASP A 607 12.02 26.47 -5.31
N GLY A 608 10.80 27.03 -5.41
CA GLY A 608 9.57 26.28 -5.67
C GLY A 608 9.19 26.37 -7.16
N ASP A 609 9.14 25.23 -7.85
CA ASP A 609 8.83 25.16 -9.28
C ASP A 609 7.32 24.98 -9.53
N ASP A 610 6.57 26.08 -9.38
CA ASP A 610 5.18 26.20 -9.84
C ASP A 610 5.15 26.65 -11.31
N ASN A 611 4.79 25.74 -12.22
CA ASN A 611 4.68 26.01 -13.66
C ASN A 611 3.23 25.85 -14.15
N ASP A 612 2.40 26.87 -13.90
CA ASP A 612 1.00 26.94 -14.32
C ASP A 612 0.79 28.03 -15.39
N PHE A 613 0.37 27.65 -16.60
CA PHE A 613 0.28 28.55 -17.76
C PHE A 613 -1.14 29.15 -17.91
N PRO A 614 -1.32 30.48 -17.83
CA PRO A 614 -2.64 31.10 -17.88
C PRO A 614 -3.21 31.17 -19.30
N LEU A 615 -4.48 30.77 -19.45
CA LEU A 615 -5.27 31.01 -20.66
C LEU A 615 -5.89 32.42 -20.64
N PRO A 616 -5.95 33.14 -21.78
CA PRO A 616 -6.47 34.51 -21.84
C PRO A 616 -8.01 34.59 -21.76
N PRO A 617 -8.57 35.72 -21.27
CA PRO A 617 -10.01 35.85 -21.02
C PRO A 617 -10.85 36.11 -22.28
N ILE A 618 -12.11 35.68 -22.23
CA ILE A 618 -13.13 35.96 -23.26
C ILE A 618 -13.86 37.27 -22.91
N ALA A 619 -14.06 38.14 -23.90
CA ALA A 619 -14.86 39.35 -23.79
C ALA A 619 -16.04 39.33 -24.79
N HIS A 620 -17.20 39.85 -24.37
CA HIS A 620 -18.36 40.04 -25.24
C HIS A 620 -18.25 41.34 -26.06
N GLY A 621 -18.70 41.31 -27.31
CA GLY A 621 -18.80 42.47 -28.20
C GLY A 621 -19.69 42.18 -29.41
N GLU A 622 -20.40 43.20 -29.90
CA GLU A 622 -21.44 43.07 -30.94
C GLU A 622 -20.93 43.49 -32.33
N GLY A 623 -21.66 43.15 -33.42
CA GLY A 623 -21.70 44.02 -34.61
C GLY A 623 -21.51 43.40 -36.01
N ASN A 624 -22.64 43.14 -36.68
CA ASN A 624 -22.90 43.38 -38.12
C ASN A 624 -22.09 42.72 -39.27
N THR A 625 -22.86 42.06 -40.17
CA THR A 625 -22.69 41.96 -41.65
C THR A 625 -21.49 41.13 -42.21
N GLN A 626 -21.56 40.47 -43.39
CA GLN A 626 -22.56 40.52 -44.49
C GLN A 626 -22.63 39.20 -45.33
N ARG A 627 -23.83 38.83 -45.81
CA ARG A 627 -24.21 38.03 -47.02
C ARG A 627 -23.50 36.70 -47.43
N ARG A 628 -24.33 35.62 -47.48
CA ARG A 628 -24.68 34.71 -48.62
C ARG A 628 -23.57 34.15 -49.53
N THR A 629 -23.52 32.85 -49.82
CA THR A 629 -24.52 31.98 -50.54
C THR A 629 -24.56 30.57 -49.92
N SER A 630 -25.64 29.76 -49.82
CA SER A 630 -26.86 29.44 -50.60
C SER A 630 -26.73 28.23 -51.56
N GLY A 631 -27.15 27.05 -51.07
CA GLY A 631 -27.44 25.80 -51.82
C GLY A 631 -28.39 24.92 -50.99
N SER A 632 -29.31 24.14 -51.59
CA SER A 632 -30.52 23.69 -50.87
C SER A 632 -31.18 22.38 -51.31
N MET A 633 -31.80 21.67 -50.34
CA MET A 633 -32.77 20.57 -50.47
C MET A 633 -32.19 19.21 -50.95
N SER A 634 -32.82 18.04 -50.72
CA SER A 634 -34.22 17.75 -50.33
C SER A 634 -34.37 16.55 -49.34
N LYS A 635 -35.62 16.18 -49.00
CA LYS A 635 -36.03 15.09 -48.08
C LYS A 635 -36.87 13.99 -48.78
N ARG A 636 -37.08 12.86 -48.06
CA ARG A 636 -37.88 11.65 -48.38
C ARG A 636 -37.10 10.58 -49.17
N SER A 637 -37.42 9.27 -49.10
CA SER A 637 -38.65 8.61 -48.59
C SER A 637 -38.41 7.45 -47.59
N ARG A 638 -39.44 6.63 -47.36
CA ARG A 638 -39.59 5.54 -46.37
C ARG A 638 -39.90 4.22 -47.10
N ARG A 639 -39.75 3.08 -46.43
CA ARG A 639 -39.93 1.67 -46.92
C ARG A 639 -38.71 1.16 -47.71
N ASP A 640 -38.43 -0.15 -47.80
CA ASP A 640 -39.28 -1.34 -47.54
C ASP A 640 -38.92 -2.20 -46.32
N GLU A 641 -39.66 -3.30 -46.16
CA GLU A 641 -39.62 -4.31 -45.09
C GLU A 641 -39.03 -5.61 -45.66
N GLU A 642 -38.28 -6.39 -44.86
CA GLU A 642 -38.05 -7.81 -45.18
C GLU A 642 -37.85 -8.63 -43.89
N LEU A 643 -38.28 -9.89 -43.92
CA LEU A 643 -38.39 -10.77 -42.74
C LEU A 643 -37.12 -11.59 -42.52
N PHE A 644 -36.83 -11.92 -41.25
CA PHE A 644 -36.17 -13.18 -40.91
C PHE A 644 -36.80 -13.79 -39.65
N GLU A 645 -37.13 -15.08 -39.73
CA GLU A 645 -37.86 -15.82 -38.69
C GLU A 645 -36.92 -16.41 -37.63
N TYR A 646 -37.44 -16.59 -36.41
CA TYR A 646 -36.78 -17.39 -35.37
C TYR A 646 -36.95 -18.89 -35.67
N TYR A 647 -35.87 -19.66 -35.55
CA TYR A 647 -35.94 -21.13 -35.46
C TYR A 647 -35.52 -21.59 -34.06
N ASP A 648 -36.38 -22.41 -33.45
CA ASP A 648 -36.25 -23.00 -32.12
C ASP A 648 -36.03 -24.53 -32.25
N PRO A 649 -34.82 -25.05 -31.96
CA PRO A 649 -34.57 -26.49 -31.86
C PRO A 649 -34.70 -26.98 -30.41
N ARG A 650 -35.65 -27.89 -30.19
CA ARG A 650 -35.87 -28.64 -28.94
C ARG A 650 -34.82 -29.72 -28.71
#